data_AF-A0A966BXA5-F1
#
_entry.id   AF-A0A966BXA5-F1
#
_cell.length_a   1.000
_cell.length_b   1.000
_cell.length_c   1.000
_cell.angle_alpha   90.00
_cell.angle_beta   90.00
_cell.angle_gamma   90.00
#
_symmetry.space_group_name_H-M   'P 1'
#
loop_
_entity.id
_entity.type
_entity.pdbx_description
1 polymer ?
#
loop_
_entity_poly.entity_id
_entity_poly.type
_entity_poly.pdbx_seq_one_letter_code
_entity_poly.pdbx_strand_id
1 'polypeptide(L)'
;MPALRFLLILLGFCAAPAYAYIGPGSGLSLLGGLWSLLLGIVLALTAIALWPLKLLLRRLGVLKPKRRASEAGDASTAPASAVSADEASEPAMPARGGWKTPLVLLAGLGLLAVLGAPDTPEPAAERRLVVLGFDGMDPGLAERWMAEGKLPNFSRLAADGHYQRLGTSNPPQSPVAWSDFATGEHAGHHGIFDFLRRDPETYAPRFSISEDIPPGRYLEMFGLKIPLGSSQTVNLRRGEPFWVAAERAGARATVLRVPVTWPPDEIHRMLSGMGVPDLIGSQGTYTLFTTSRLGTAGDASRVVRVRPEIDGRIETELPGPPDPLTADGTALGVALSLAPAELGVRVRIGDFDQVLQRGQWSRWVRLRFDATGPIRIAGNVRLLLVEDYPRPQLYVSPIQIDPMQPAAPLSWPQEYAAELAERIGLFHTLGMPEETWSLNEEHIADADWLAMVRTILGEREAMWFDALDRNDSELVVGVFVQTDRVSHMFWRGMDREHPRHADTAPEHRDAIEWIYREADRILGETLARLGPDDELLVLSDHGFAPFRHAVHLNRWLVDNGYLALQSGAAESDVLFRTVDWSRSRAYALGLNGLFINRTGRESQGIVEVEQIGPLKRELIDGLAGWADPDSGASIIRRVFDSSEIYPGGENNVETPDLVVGYERGYRASWQTTLGAVPIELLEPNRQKWSGDHCIDPALVPGVLFANFTPEPGVVAIDNMRALIEARTPDSSPTHSVEYEPGRERGLLDLPGIAFDRIERSLAKALPTPLRLTFWALLSAWMTMWVYRAASNQVRLAAVRKQSRALRAQISGYDGEFNGLLPLIGRNLALAGRQLRLALGPALLAGLPVLFVMVWISVAYGPMLPLPGSTVEVEAQPIAADQSTKLQWQGAAALAEENDGSSADGSRRWTLTWPRPSTPAQLLDGNHRTVAELPPRRATPVLHPKRWWNTLIANPGGYLAVDGAIDTLRMNLPDTEVLGFGPTWMRGWPFLYFLLLVAGAVWLKVRWKVN
;
A
#
# COMPACT_ATOMS: atom_id res chain seq x y z
N MET A 1 26.67 36.05 -36.96
CA MET A 1 27.90 35.25 -36.74
C MET A 1 28.25 34.92 -35.27
N PRO A 2 27.89 35.68 -34.20
CA PRO A 2 28.28 35.30 -32.83
C PRO A 2 27.50 34.08 -32.26
N ALA A 3 26.29 33.82 -32.74
CA ALA A 3 25.48 32.67 -32.30
C ALA A 3 26.08 31.30 -32.67
N LEU A 4 26.72 31.20 -33.85
CA LEU A 4 27.32 29.95 -34.33
C LEU A 4 28.60 29.58 -33.55
N ARG A 5 29.43 30.58 -33.20
CA ARG A 5 30.61 30.37 -32.35
C ARG A 5 30.23 29.98 -30.92
N PHE A 6 29.12 30.49 -30.40
CA PHE A 6 28.63 30.14 -29.06
C PHE A 6 28.06 28.70 -29.01
N LEU A 7 27.38 28.27 -30.08
CA LEU A 7 26.87 26.90 -30.23
C LEU A 7 28.02 25.87 -30.26
N LEU A 8 29.12 26.20 -30.96
CA LEU A 8 30.31 25.35 -31.04
C LEU A 8 31.07 25.26 -29.71
N ILE A 9 31.07 26.32 -28.90
CA ILE A 9 31.67 26.30 -27.55
C ILE A 9 30.82 25.45 -26.60
N LEU A 10 29.49 25.51 -26.70
CA LEU A 10 28.57 24.66 -25.90
C LEU A 10 28.74 23.17 -26.21
N LEU A 11 28.94 22.82 -27.49
CA LEU A 11 29.23 21.44 -27.92
C LEU A 11 30.55 20.90 -27.34
N GLY A 12 31.52 21.78 -27.03
CA GLY A 12 32.80 21.39 -26.43
C GLY A 12 32.76 21.13 -24.92
N PHE A 13 31.71 21.56 -24.21
CA PHE A 13 31.56 21.38 -22.75
C PHE A 13 30.70 20.15 -22.36
N CYS A 14 30.21 19.36 -23.32
CA CYS A 14 29.33 18.21 -23.08
C CYS A 14 30.06 16.90 -22.67
N ALA A 15 31.31 16.96 -22.21
CA ALA A 15 32.11 15.75 -21.94
C ALA A 15 32.05 15.23 -20.48
N ALA A 16 31.10 15.67 -19.66
CA ALA A 16 30.83 15.04 -18.36
C ALA A 16 29.33 15.18 -17.99
N PRO A 17 28.69 14.16 -17.39
CA PRO A 17 27.29 14.23 -17.01
C PRO A 17 27.12 15.16 -15.80
N ALA A 18 26.86 16.44 -16.07
CA ALA A 18 26.39 17.37 -15.06
C ALA A 18 24.85 17.24 -14.94
N TYR A 19 24.38 16.55 -13.90
CA TYR A 19 22.96 16.27 -13.60
C TYR A 19 22.12 17.50 -13.18
N ALA A 20 22.55 18.72 -13.48
CA ALA A 20 21.81 19.94 -13.17
C ALA A 20 21.52 20.72 -14.45
N TYR A 21 20.37 20.46 -15.08
CA TYR A 21 19.90 21.17 -16.25
C TYR A 21 18.84 22.22 -15.90
N ILE A 22 19.12 23.49 -16.15
CA ILE A 22 18.14 24.57 -16.17
C ILE A 22 17.85 24.85 -17.65
N GLY A 23 16.62 24.59 -18.10
CA GLY A 23 16.18 24.60 -19.50
C GLY A 23 16.72 25.75 -20.38
N PRO A 24 16.77 25.59 -21.72
CA PRO A 24 17.57 26.49 -22.55
C PRO A 24 17.00 27.91 -22.67
N GLY A 25 15.67 28.08 -22.63
CA GLY A 25 15.05 29.41 -22.68
C GLY A 25 15.23 30.25 -21.40
N SER A 26 15.02 29.61 -20.26
CA SER A 26 15.19 30.17 -18.91
C SER A 26 16.67 30.31 -18.55
N GLY A 27 17.47 29.29 -18.87
CA GLY A 27 18.92 29.25 -18.76
C GLY A 27 19.61 30.34 -19.57
N LEU A 28 19.20 30.62 -20.82
CA LEU A 28 19.77 31.74 -21.60
C LEU A 28 19.47 33.12 -20.99
N SER A 29 18.33 33.28 -20.34
CA SER A 29 17.93 34.55 -19.71
C SER A 29 18.59 34.73 -18.34
N LEU A 30 18.74 33.64 -17.59
CA LEU A 30 19.49 33.54 -16.34
C LEU A 30 21.00 33.73 -16.58
N LEU A 31 21.58 33.04 -17.57
CA LEU A 31 22.94 33.25 -18.08
C LEU A 31 23.13 34.68 -18.54
N GLY A 32 22.14 35.30 -19.20
CA GLY A 32 22.19 36.71 -19.56
C GLY A 32 22.25 37.66 -18.34
N GLY A 33 21.59 37.29 -17.23
CA GLY A 33 21.65 37.98 -15.94
C GLY A 33 22.98 37.75 -15.19
N LEU A 34 23.44 36.50 -15.11
CA LEU A 34 24.73 36.10 -14.54
C LEU A 34 25.91 36.69 -15.31
N TRP A 35 25.90 36.63 -16.65
CA TRP A 35 26.89 37.30 -17.49
C TRP A 35 26.84 38.82 -17.36
N SER A 36 25.65 39.38 -17.15
CA SER A 36 25.50 40.81 -16.89
C SER A 36 26.12 41.23 -15.55
N LEU A 37 26.02 40.38 -14.54
CA LEU A 37 26.64 40.56 -13.24
C LEU A 37 28.16 40.37 -13.33
N LEU A 38 28.63 39.27 -13.92
CA LEU A 38 30.04 38.97 -14.17
C LEU A 38 30.71 40.08 -14.99
N LEU A 39 30.12 40.50 -16.10
CA LEU A 39 30.64 41.61 -16.91
C LEU A 39 30.65 42.91 -16.12
N GLY A 40 29.67 43.14 -15.25
CA GLY A 40 29.63 44.28 -14.34
C GLY A 40 30.77 44.26 -13.33
N ILE A 41 31.08 43.10 -12.76
CA ILE A 41 32.21 42.88 -11.84
C ILE A 41 33.54 43.05 -12.58
N VAL A 42 33.71 42.43 -13.74
CA VAL A 42 34.92 42.55 -14.56
C VAL A 42 35.15 44.00 -14.99
N LEU A 43 34.12 44.72 -15.47
CA LEU A 43 34.22 46.15 -15.79
C LEU A 43 34.59 46.98 -14.56
N ALA A 44 34.05 46.68 -13.39
CA ALA A 44 34.40 47.36 -12.15
C ALA A 44 35.87 47.12 -11.77
N LEU A 45 36.32 45.86 -11.79
CA LEU A 45 37.70 45.49 -11.49
C LEU A 45 38.69 46.09 -12.49
N THR A 46 38.34 46.08 -13.78
CA THR A 46 39.18 46.64 -14.84
C THR A 46 39.23 48.16 -14.76
N ALA A 47 38.11 48.82 -14.43
CA ALA A 47 38.08 50.25 -14.20
C ALA A 47 38.91 50.66 -12.97
N ILE A 48 38.85 49.88 -11.87
CA ILE A 48 39.66 50.10 -10.67
C ILE A 48 41.15 49.85 -10.96
N ALA A 49 41.49 48.75 -11.63
CA ALA A 49 42.88 48.36 -11.92
C ALA A 49 43.57 49.30 -12.92
N LEU A 50 42.85 49.79 -13.94
CA LEU A 50 43.39 50.73 -14.93
C LEU A 50 43.35 52.19 -14.49
N TRP A 51 42.66 52.54 -13.39
CA TRP A 51 42.54 53.92 -12.92
C TRP A 51 43.90 54.54 -12.51
N PRO A 52 44.78 53.87 -11.74
CA PRO A 52 46.12 54.40 -11.41
C PRO A 52 46.98 54.62 -12.66
N LEU A 53 46.91 53.71 -13.64
CA LEU A 53 47.63 53.82 -14.89
C LEU A 53 47.14 55.01 -15.73
N LYS A 54 45.81 55.23 -15.82
CA LYS A 54 45.23 56.41 -16.47
C LYS A 54 45.62 57.72 -15.76
N LEU A 55 45.72 57.72 -14.43
CA LEU A 55 46.16 58.87 -13.64
C LEU A 55 47.64 59.20 -13.91
N LEU A 56 48.51 58.19 -13.95
CA LEU A 56 49.93 58.34 -14.26
C LEU A 56 50.16 58.85 -15.69
N LEU A 57 49.48 58.26 -16.68
CA LEU A 57 49.54 58.68 -18.08
C LEU A 57 49.00 60.12 -18.30
N ARG A 58 48.10 60.60 -17.44
CA ARG A 58 47.65 62.01 -17.43
C ARG A 58 48.70 62.94 -16.81
N ARG A 59 49.35 62.55 -15.71
CA ARG A 59 50.46 63.31 -15.11
C ARG A 59 51.65 63.42 -16.05
N LEU A 60 51.87 62.40 -16.87
CA LEU A 60 52.91 62.36 -17.92
C LEU A 60 52.48 63.08 -19.22
N GLY A 61 51.28 63.69 -19.28
CA GLY A 61 50.82 64.48 -20.43
C GLY A 61 50.38 63.68 -21.66
N VAL A 62 50.36 62.34 -21.59
CA VAL A 62 50.05 61.44 -22.71
C VAL A 62 48.55 61.37 -23.01
N LEU A 63 47.70 61.51 -21.99
CA LEU A 63 46.23 61.51 -22.13
C LEU A 63 45.65 62.92 -21.91
N LYS A 64 45.08 63.53 -22.96
CA LYS A 64 44.35 64.81 -22.86
C LYS A 64 42.97 64.61 -22.20
N PRO A 65 42.54 65.48 -21.26
CA PRO A 65 41.22 65.39 -20.64
C PRO A 65 40.11 65.69 -21.67
N LYS A 66 39.09 64.81 -21.75
CA LYS A 66 37.88 65.06 -22.53
C LYS A 66 37.08 66.21 -21.91
N ARG A 67 36.73 67.22 -22.71
CA ARG A 67 35.87 68.36 -22.32
C ARG A 67 34.56 67.87 -21.69
N ARG A 68 34.18 68.48 -20.55
CA ARG A 68 32.87 68.32 -19.90
C ARG A 68 31.76 68.70 -20.88
N ALA A 69 30.85 67.78 -21.15
CA ALA A 69 29.52 68.15 -21.63
C ALA A 69 28.73 68.66 -20.42
N SER A 70 28.67 69.99 -20.26
CA SER A 70 27.67 70.65 -19.43
C SER A 70 26.35 70.74 -20.19
N GLU A 71 25.26 70.85 -19.44
CA GLU A 71 23.89 71.20 -19.86
C GLU A 71 22.98 70.04 -20.32
N ALA A 72 22.37 69.37 -19.34
CA ALA A 72 20.91 69.33 -19.22
C ALA A 72 20.49 68.68 -17.88
N GLY A 73 19.83 69.47 -17.03
CA GLY A 73 18.88 68.95 -16.03
C GLY A 73 19.46 68.57 -14.67
N ASP A 74 19.52 69.57 -13.80
CA ASP A 74 19.75 69.49 -12.37
C ASP A 74 18.65 68.67 -11.67
N ALA A 75 19.06 67.65 -10.90
CA ALA A 75 18.25 66.98 -9.88
C ALA A 75 19.17 66.23 -8.91
N SER A 76 20.03 67.00 -8.26
CA SER A 76 20.81 66.55 -7.10
C SER A 76 20.18 67.14 -5.82
N THR A 77 19.11 66.52 -5.32
CA THR A 77 18.76 66.56 -3.88
C THR A 77 17.74 65.44 -3.57
N ALA A 78 18.23 64.30 -3.10
CA ALA A 78 17.46 63.40 -2.24
C ALA A 78 18.43 62.59 -1.37
N PRO A 79 18.19 62.48 -0.05
CA PRO A 79 19.17 62.00 0.91
C PRO A 79 19.32 60.47 0.88
N ALA A 80 20.47 60.02 1.37
CA ALA A 80 20.68 58.64 1.78
C ALA A 80 19.95 58.37 3.11
N SER A 81 18.69 57.94 3.04
CA SER A 81 17.97 57.29 4.16
C SER A 81 16.64 56.71 3.65
N ALA A 82 16.14 55.68 4.34
CA ALA A 82 14.92 54.90 4.07
C ALA A 82 15.04 53.74 3.07
N VAL A 83 15.73 52.68 3.51
CA VAL A 83 15.31 51.31 3.19
C VAL A 83 14.42 50.86 4.35
N SER A 84 13.12 51.13 4.27
CA SER A 84 12.08 50.42 5.02
C SER A 84 10.71 50.71 4.41
N ALA A 85 9.97 49.62 4.18
CA ALA A 85 8.52 49.50 4.16
C ALA A 85 7.71 50.61 3.46
N ASP A 86 7.27 50.32 2.24
CA ASP A 86 5.92 50.69 1.80
C ASP A 86 5.40 49.62 0.82
N GLU A 87 4.76 48.62 1.40
CA GLU A 87 3.63 47.94 0.80
C GLU A 87 2.47 48.93 0.71
N ALA A 88 2.08 49.35 -0.50
CA ALA A 88 0.68 49.58 -0.88
C ALA A 88 0.59 50.11 -2.32
N SER A 89 -0.45 49.67 -3.03
CA SER A 89 -0.85 50.02 -4.41
C SER A 89 -0.13 49.30 -5.55
N GLU A 90 -0.60 48.07 -5.79
CA GLU A 90 -0.59 47.44 -7.10
C GLU A 90 -1.28 48.34 -8.14
N PRO A 91 -0.72 48.52 -9.35
CA PRO A 91 -1.53 48.98 -10.47
C PRO A 91 -2.42 47.81 -10.91
N ALA A 92 -3.73 48.03 -10.88
CA ALA A 92 -4.74 47.11 -11.37
C ALA A 92 -4.36 46.54 -12.74
N MET A 93 -4.40 45.20 -12.84
CA MET A 93 -4.24 44.50 -14.10
C MET A 93 -5.28 44.99 -15.13
N PRO A 94 -4.89 45.22 -16.40
CA PRO A 94 -5.86 45.45 -17.46
C PRO A 94 -6.71 44.20 -17.64
N ALA A 95 -8.02 44.35 -17.44
CA ALA A 95 -8.99 43.31 -17.62
C ALA A 95 -9.22 43.00 -19.12
N ARG A 96 -9.21 41.69 -19.40
CA ARG A 96 -9.92 40.96 -20.47
C ARG A 96 -9.38 41.00 -21.91
N GLY A 97 -8.88 39.83 -22.30
CA GLY A 97 -8.85 39.37 -23.69
C GLY A 97 -7.98 38.12 -23.88
N GLY A 98 -8.46 36.92 -23.51
CA GLY A 98 -7.84 35.66 -23.96
C GLY A 98 -7.50 34.59 -22.92
N TRP A 99 -7.98 34.68 -21.67
CA TRP A 99 -7.66 33.67 -20.65
C TRP A 99 -8.54 32.41 -20.67
N LYS A 100 -9.56 32.37 -21.53
CA LYS A 100 -10.47 31.22 -21.61
C LYS A 100 -9.93 30.06 -22.47
N THR A 101 -9.03 30.30 -23.41
CA THR A 101 -8.49 29.25 -24.30
C THR A 101 -7.43 28.33 -23.66
N PRO A 102 -6.49 28.78 -22.81
CA PRO A 102 -5.49 27.89 -22.23
C PRO A 102 -6.01 27.05 -21.05
N LEU A 103 -6.99 27.53 -20.27
CA LEU A 103 -7.67 26.69 -19.27
C LEU A 103 -8.58 25.65 -19.94
N VAL A 104 -9.15 25.95 -21.11
CA VAL A 104 -9.91 25.00 -21.93
C VAL A 104 -9.01 24.02 -22.71
N LEU A 105 -7.73 24.32 -22.92
CA LEU A 105 -6.74 23.39 -23.49
C LEU A 105 -6.08 22.50 -22.44
N LEU A 106 -5.84 23.00 -21.22
CA LEU A 106 -5.44 22.17 -20.07
C LEU A 106 -6.59 21.34 -19.54
N ALA A 107 -7.80 21.91 -19.46
CA ALA A 107 -9.02 21.14 -19.22
C ALA A 107 -9.36 20.27 -20.42
N GLY A 108 -8.99 20.62 -21.66
CA GLY A 108 -9.22 19.82 -22.86
C GLY A 108 -8.26 18.65 -23.01
N LEU A 109 -7.01 18.79 -22.55
CA LEU A 109 -6.05 17.68 -22.38
C LEU A 109 -6.42 16.82 -21.17
N GLY A 110 -6.95 17.42 -20.10
CA GLY A 110 -7.57 16.70 -18.99
C GLY A 110 -8.86 15.98 -19.39
N LEU A 111 -9.66 16.55 -20.29
CA LEU A 111 -10.91 15.97 -20.80
C LEU A 111 -10.63 14.92 -21.88
N LEU A 112 -9.55 15.02 -22.66
CA LEU A 112 -9.08 13.95 -23.55
C LEU A 112 -8.37 12.82 -22.78
N ALA A 113 -7.93 13.06 -21.53
CA ALA A 113 -7.53 12.02 -20.60
C ALA A 113 -8.72 11.34 -19.89
N VAL A 114 -9.90 11.99 -19.88
CA VAL A 114 -11.16 11.50 -19.28
C VAL A 114 -12.12 10.90 -20.33
N LEU A 115 -12.07 11.36 -21.57
CA LEU A 115 -12.80 10.77 -22.69
C LEU A 115 -11.96 9.64 -23.27
N GLY A 116 -11.99 8.50 -22.57
CA GLY A 116 -11.42 7.25 -23.04
C GLY A 116 -11.88 6.95 -24.46
N ALA A 117 -10.93 6.62 -25.33
CA ALA A 117 -11.25 5.64 -26.35
C ALA A 117 -11.75 4.40 -25.59
N PRO A 118 -12.85 3.75 -26.02
CA PRO A 118 -13.29 2.52 -25.37
C PRO A 118 -12.11 1.58 -25.29
N ASP A 119 -11.82 1.08 -24.08
CA ASP A 119 -10.89 -0.03 -23.90
C ASP A 119 -11.26 -1.06 -24.96
N THR A 120 -10.30 -1.40 -25.82
CA THR A 120 -10.46 -2.62 -26.61
C THR A 120 -10.70 -3.72 -25.57
N PRO A 121 -11.87 -4.39 -25.59
CA PRO A 121 -12.19 -5.38 -24.57
C PRO A 121 -11.01 -6.33 -24.45
N GLU A 122 -10.57 -6.57 -23.22
CA GLU A 122 -9.52 -7.56 -23.02
C GLU A 122 -9.96 -8.88 -23.67
N PRO A 123 -9.04 -9.60 -24.33
CA PRO A 123 -9.39 -10.87 -24.94
C PRO A 123 -9.89 -11.81 -23.84
N ALA A 124 -11.03 -12.43 -24.13
CA ALA A 124 -11.63 -13.41 -23.23
C ALA A 124 -10.66 -14.58 -23.02
N ALA A 125 -10.65 -15.14 -21.82
CA ALA A 125 -9.92 -16.37 -21.53
C ALA A 125 -10.47 -17.51 -22.41
N GLU A 126 -9.58 -18.26 -23.06
CA GLU A 126 -9.97 -19.42 -23.88
C GLU A 126 -10.47 -20.58 -23.02
N ARG A 127 -9.86 -20.75 -21.84
CA ARG A 127 -10.22 -21.72 -20.81
C ARG A 127 -9.93 -21.13 -19.44
N ARG A 128 -10.75 -21.44 -18.45
CA ARG A 128 -10.58 -21.01 -17.06
C ARG A 128 -10.45 -22.17 -16.09
N LEU A 129 -9.68 -21.94 -15.06
CA LEU A 129 -9.78 -22.66 -13.79
C LEU A 129 -10.49 -21.76 -12.78
N VAL A 130 -11.67 -22.19 -12.35
CA VAL A 130 -12.51 -21.49 -11.36
C VAL A 130 -12.41 -22.21 -10.03
N VAL A 131 -12.09 -21.47 -8.97
CA VAL A 131 -12.00 -21.98 -7.59
C VAL A 131 -13.01 -21.23 -6.73
N LEU A 132 -14.03 -21.94 -6.27
CA LEU A 132 -15.11 -21.44 -5.43
C LEU A 132 -14.97 -21.99 -4.01
N GLY A 133 -14.61 -21.12 -3.06
CA GLY A 133 -14.52 -21.47 -1.65
C GLY A 133 -15.83 -21.19 -0.90
N PHE A 134 -16.26 -22.14 -0.07
CA PHE A 134 -17.26 -21.94 0.98
C PHE A 134 -16.60 -22.22 2.33
N ASP A 135 -16.13 -21.18 2.99
CA ASP A 135 -15.41 -21.23 4.28
C ASP A 135 -16.23 -22.02 5.31
N GLY A 136 -15.61 -22.98 5.99
CA GLY A 136 -16.30 -23.75 7.02
C GLY A 136 -17.46 -24.65 6.58
N MET A 137 -17.55 -25.06 5.31
CA MET A 137 -18.54 -26.07 4.87
C MET A 137 -18.19 -27.47 5.42
N ASP A 138 -18.96 -27.92 6.40
CA ASP A 138 -18.82 -29.22 7.04
C ASP A 138 -19.27 -30.37 6.12
N PRO A 139 -18.41 -31.39 5.90
CA PRO A 139 -18.74 -32.51 5.03
C PRO A 139 -19.88 -33.36 5.58
N GLY A 140 -20.02 -33.50 6.91
CA GLY A 140 -21.13 -34.26 7.50
C GLY A 140 -22.49 -33.61 7.22
N LEU A 141 -22.56 -32.28 7.31
CA LEU A 141 -23.75 -31.52 6.93
C LEU A 141 -24.01 -31.54 5.42
N ALA A 142 -22.97 -31.38 4.61
CA ALA A 142 -23.07 -31.47 3.15
C ALA A 142 -23.59 -32.84 2.69
N GLU A 143 -22.98 -33.93 3.16
CA GLU A 143 -23.39 -35.31 2.87
C GLU A 143 -24.84 -35.56 3.28
N ARG A 144 -25.21 -35.14 4.49
CA ARG A 144 -26.58 -35.26 4.99
C ARG A 144 -27.58 -34.55 4.09
N TRP A 145 -27.33 -33.29 3.74
CA TRP A 145 -28.29 -32.50 2.96
C TRP A 145 -28.28 -32.83 1.46
N MET A 146 -27.18 -33.38 0.92
CA MET A 146 -27.20 -34.05 -0.39
C MET A 146 -28.12 -35.28 -0.35
N ALA A 147 -27.97 -36.15 0.66
CA ALA A 147 -28.82 -37.34 0.81
C ALA A 147 -30.30 -37.01 1.04
N GLU A 148 -30.60 -35.89 1.72
CA GLU A 148 -31.96 -35.37 1.90
C GLU A 148 -32.51 -34.64 0.66
N GLY A 149 -31.74 -34.51 -0.43
CA GLY A 149 -32.16 -33.85 -1.68
C GLY A 149 -32.23 -32.32 -1.59
N LYS A 150 -31.59 -31.72 -0.57
CA LYS A 150 -31.58 -30.28 -0.31
C LYS A 150 -30.43 -29.54 -1.01
N LEU A 151 -29.38 -30.26 -1.40
CA LEU A 151 -28.22 -29.74 -2.14
C LEU A 151 -28.11 -30.42 -3.52
N PRO A 152 -29.04 -30.18 -4.45
CA PRO A 152 -29.08 -30.88 -5.73
C PRO A 152 -27.88 -30.58 -6.64
N ASN A 153 -27.30 -29.38 -6.61
CA ASN A 153 -26.14 -29.04 -7.44
C ASN A 153 -24.87 -29.68 -6.91
N PHE A 154 -24.65 -29.68 -5.60
CA PHE A 154 -23.55 -30.43 -4.98
C PHE A 154 -23.70 -31.93 -5.23
N SER A 155 -24.92 -32.47 -5.11
CA SER A 155 -25.19 -33.89 -5.39
C SER A 155 -24.82 -34.26 -6.83
N ARG A 156 -25.18 -33.40 -7.78
CA ARG A 156 -24.83 -33.57 -9.20
C ARG A 156 -23.32 -33.48 -9.42
N LEU A 157 -22.66 -32.48 -8.84
CA LEU A 157 -21.21 -32.30 -8.97
C LEU A 157 -20.44 -33.48 -8.39
N ALA A 158 -20.88 -34.03 -7.25
CA ALA A 158 -20.30 -35.21 -6.64
C ALA A 158 -20.49 -36.48 -7.48
N ALA A 159 -21.64 -36.62 -8.17
CA ALA A 159 -21.95 -37.79 -8.97
C ALA A 159 -21.29 -37.78 -10.36
N ASP A 160 -21.28 -36.62 -11.02
CA ASP A 160 -20.78 -36.47 -12.38
C ASP A 160 -19.28 -36.16 -12.44
N GLY A 161 -18.72 -35.59 -11.36
CA GLY A 161 -17.32 -35.19 -11.26
C GLY A 161 -16.62 -35.91 -10.10
N HIS A 162 -16.32 -35.15 -9.04
CA HIS A 162 -15.59 -35.65 -7.88
C HIS A 162 -16.13 -35.05 -6.58
N TYR A 163 -16.09 -35.85 -5.52
CA TYR A 163 -16.29 -35.40 -4.14
C TYR A 163 -15.38 -36.18 -3.19
N GLN A 164 -14.77 -35.47 -2.24
CA GLN A 164 -14.10 -36.05 -1.10
C GLN A 164 -14.15 -35.11 0.12
N ARG A 165 -13.89 -35.68 1.30
CA ARG A 165 -13.48 -34.89 2.47
C ARG A 165 -12.04 -34.43 2.27
N LEU A 166 -11.74 -33.19 2.64
CA LEU A 166 -10.43 -32.57 2.48
C LEU A 166 -9.78 -32.39 3.87
N GLY A 167 -8.55 -32.88 4.04
CA GLY A 167 -7.78 -32.58 5.25
C GLY A 167 -7.53 -31.08 5.38
N THR A 168 -7.68 -30.55 6.59
CA THR A 168 -7.46 -29.13 6.90
C THR A 168 -6.06 -28.89 7.50
N SER A 169 -5.70 -27.64 7.73
CA SER A 169 -4.46 -27.24 8.40
C SER A 169 -4.44 -27.68 9.86
N ASN A 170 -3.26 -27.63 10.48
CA ASN A 170 -3.11 -27.75 11.92
C ASN A 170 -2.48 -26.45 12.44
N PRO A 171 -3.12 -25.69 13.35
CA PRO A 171 -4.51 -25.86 13.78
C PRO A 171 -5.51 -25.56 12.63
N PRO A 172 -6.73 -26.13 12.68
CA PRO A 172 -7.76 -25.95 11.65
C PRO A 172 -8.45 -24.58 11.79
N GLN A 173 -7.71 -23.48 11.58
CA GLN A 173 -8.24 -22.12 11.66
C GLN A 173 -8.19 -21.48 10.27
N SER A 174 -9.21 -20.72 9.88
CA SER A 174 -9.27 -20.07 8.57
C SER A 174 -8.01 -19.30 8.16
N PRO A 175 -7.37 -18.44 9.00
CA PRO A 175 -6.14 -17.77 8.59
C PRO A 175 -4.96 -18.73 8.34
N VAL A 176 -4.94 -19.89 8.99
CA VAL A 176 -3.92 -20.92 8.78
C VAL A 176 -4.24 -21.71 7.52
N ALA A 177 -5.46 -22.26 7.43
CA ALA A 177 -5.89 -23.08 6.31
C ALA A 177 -5.86 -22.33 4.97
N TRP A 178 -6.35 -21.08 4.91
CA TRP A 178 -6.28 -20.28 3.69
C TRP A 178 -4.85 -19.84 3.35
N SER A 179 -3.93 -19.79 4.33
CA SER A 179 -2.50 -19.62 4.06
C SER A 179 -1.90 -20.89 3.46
N ASP A 180 -2.18 -22.07 4.03
CA ASP A 180 -1.80 -23.38 3.50
C ASP A 180 -2.32 -23.55 2.05
N PHE A 181 -3.59 -23.20 1.81
CA PHE A 181 -4.21 -23.20 0.48
C PHE A 181 -3.44 -22.31 -0.52
N ALA A 182 -3.14 -21.08 -0.11
CA ALA A 182 -2.51 -20.10 -0.97
C ALA A 182 -1.07 -20.48 -1.33
N THR A 183 -0.28 -20.91 -0.35
CA THR A 183 1.17 -21.12 -0.51
C THR A 183 1.54 -22.57 -0.78
N GLY A 184 0.66 -23.53 -0.49
CA GLY A 184 0.99 -24.95 -0.48
C GLY A 184 2.04 -25.33 0.57
N GLU A 185 2.24 -24.49 1.57
CA GLU A 185 3.19 -24.68 2.67
C GLU A 185 2.43 -24.77 3.99
N HIS A 186 2.96 -25.47 4.99
CA HIS A 186 2.36 -25.50 6.33
C HIS A 186 2.71 -24.26 7.19
N ALA A 187 1.98 -24.05 8.29
CA ALA A 187 2.16 -22.95 9.25
C ALA A 187 3.60 -22.63 9.66
N GLY A 188 4.45 -23.64 9.86
CA GLY A 188 5.88 -23.46 10.14
C GLY A 188 6.64 -22.56 9.15
N HIS A 189 6.27 -22.61 7.86
CA HIS A 189 6.92 -21.87 6.79
C HIS A 189 6.24 -20.51 6.53
N HIS A 190 4.93 -20.49 6.31
CA HIS A 190 4.22 -19.24 6.03
C HIS A 190 4.05 -18.36 7.28
N GLY A 191 4.19 -18.91 8.48
CA GLY A 191 4.28 -18.16 9.74
C GLY A 191 2.96 -17.66 10.32
N ILE A 192 1.82 -18.16 9.84
CA ILE A 192 0.49 -17.88 10.40
C ILE A 192 0.05 -19.11 11.18
N PHE A 193 -0.08 -19.00 12.50
CA PHE A 193 -0.45 -20.12 13.38
C PHE A 193 -1.83 -19.97 14.02
N ASP A 194 -2.35 -18.74 14.03
CA ASP A 194 -3.59 -18.36 14.70
C ASP A 194 -4.03 -16.97 14.18
N PHE A 195 -5.17 -16.44 14.63
CA PHE A 195 -5.56 -15.03 14.47
C PHE A 195 -4.68 -14.07 15.30
N LEU A 196 -4.09 -14.58 16.38
CA LEU A 196 -3.18 -13.85 17.26
C LEU A 196 -1.78 -14.46 17.24
N ARG A 197 -0.76 -13.62 17.22
CA ARG A 197 0.63 -14.03 17.46
C ARG A 197 1.13 -13.43 18.77
N ARG A 198 2.11 -14.05 19.39
CA ARG A 198 2.75 -13.49 20.59
C ARG A 198 3.87 -12.54 20.21
N ASP A 199 4.09 -11.53 21.01
CA ASP A 199 5.35 -10.80 21.04
C ASP A 199 6.31 -11.51 22.02
N PRO A 200 7.45 -12.06 21.58
CA PRO A 200 8.40 -12.72 22.47
C PRO A 200 9.05 -11.79 23.52
N GLU A 201 9.05 -10.48 23.27
CA GLU A 201 9.61 -9.49 24.20
C GLU A 201 8.63 -9.16 25.32
N THR A 202 7.35 -8.99 24.98
CA THR A 202 6.33 -8.50 25.92
C THR A 202 5.31 -9.55 26.35
N TYR A 203 5.31 -10.72 25.71
CA TYR A 203 4.29 -11.77 25.77
C TYR A 203 2.90 -11.34 25.28
N ALA A 204 2.73 -10.10 24.83
CA ALA A 204 1.44 -9.58 24.45
C ALA A 204 0.94 -10.19 23.13
N PRO A 205 -0.38 -10.46 22.99
CA PRO A 205 -0.97 -10.79 21.71
C PRO A 205 -0.87 -9.61 20.73
N ARG A 206 -0.54 -9.92 19.48
CA ARG A 206 -0.58 -9.05 18.31
C ARG A 206 -1.43 -9.71 17.23
N PHE A 207 -1.97 -8.92 16.31
CA PHE A 207 -2.67 -9.46 15.15
C PHE A 207 -1.70 -10.21 14.24
N SER A 208 -2.10 -11.38 13.74
CA SER A 208 -1.19 -12.29 13.02
C SER A 208 -1.13 -12.06 11.51
N ILE A 209 -2.18 -11.47 10.91
CA ILE A 209 -2.33 -11.42 9.44
C ILE A 209 -1.52 -10.28 8.83
N SER A 210 -1.57 -9.09 9.44
CA SER A 210 -0.93 -7.90 8.88
C SER A 210 -0.38 -6.99 9.97
N GLU A 211 0.65 -6.23 9.63
CA GLU A 211 1.24 -5.23 10.51
C GLU A 211 1.32 -3.87 9.81
N ASP A 212 0.86 -2.82 10.50
CA ASP A 212 1.00 -1.44 10.05
C ASP A 212 2.31 -0.85 10.58
N ILE A 213 3.21 -0.54 9.64
CA ILE A 213 4.48 0.11 9.90
C ILE A 213 4.27 1.64 9.74
N PRO A 214 4.30 2.41 10.84
CA PRO A 214 4.11 3.85 10.76
C PRO A 214 5.31 4.55 10.09
N PRO A 215 5.13 5.78 9.58
CA PRO A 215 6.24 6.59 9.09
C PRO A 215 7.34 6.75 10.15
N GLY A 216 8.58 6.39 9.79
CA GLY A 216 9.72 6.45 10.73
C GLY A 216 10.19 7.85 11.10
N ARG A 217 9.68 8.91 10.46
CA ARG A 217 10.02 10.32 10.76
C ARG A 217 8.80 11.22 10.61
N TYR A 218 8.67 12.15 11.54
CA TYR A 218 7.65 13.19 11.53
C TYR A 218 8.31 14.56 11.63
N LEU A 219 7.72 15.55 10.96
CA LEU A 219 8.00 16.96 11.17
C LEU A 219 6.91 17.51 12.10
N GLU A 220 7.30 17.89 13.31
CA GLU A 220 6.43 18.60 14.24
C GLU A 220 6.54 20.10 14.01
N MET A 221 5.44 20.73 13.57
CA MET A 221 5.42 22.17 13.34
C MET A 221 4.02 22.74 13.62
N PHE A 222 3.93 23.78 14.44
CA PHE A 222 2.66 24.44 14.82
C PHE A 222 1.60 23.50 15.43
N GLY A 223 2.01 22.44 16.14
CA GLY A 223 1.10 21.45 16.73
C GLY A 223 0.64 20.35 15.75
N LEU A 224 1.11 20.37 14.49
CA LEU A 224 0.85 19.33 13.50
C LEU A 224 2.00 18.34 13.44
N LYS A 225 1.69 17.05 13.35
CA LYS A 225 2.61 15.93 13.18
C LYS A 225 2.58 15.47 11.73
N ILE A 226 3.43 16.07 10.88
CA ILE A 226 3.43 15.78 9.44
C ILE A 226 4.36 14.59 9.16
N PRO A 227 3.87 13.46 8.63
CA PRO A 227 4.72 12.33 8.31
C PRO A 227 5.65 12.66 7.13
N LEU A 228 6.95 12.36 7.28
CA LEU A 228 7.98 12.55 6.24
C LEU A 228 8.23 11.28 5.41
N GLY A 229 7.33 10.30 5.50
CA GLY A 229 7.32 9.04 4.76
C GLY A 229 5.89 8.46 4.72
N SER A 230 5.67 7.41 3.93
CA SER A 230 4.39 6.70 3.90
C SER A 230 4.33 5.67 5.03
N SER A 231 3.13 5.46 5.60
CA SER A 231 2.86 4.20 6.31
C SER A 231 2.91 3.04 5.32
N GLN A 232 3.25 1.86 5.80
CA GLN A 232 3.21 0.62 5.02
C GLN A 232 2.47 -0.44 5.81
N THR A 233 1.46 -1.04 5.22
CA THR A 233 0.88 -2.28 5.76
C THR A 233 1.60 -3.45 5.10
N VAL A 234 2.04 -4.42 5.88
CA VAL A 234 2.67 -5.65 5.39
C VAL A 234 1.80 -6.85 5.72
N ASN A 235 1.64 -7.76 4.77
CA ASN A 235 1.07 -9.07 5.02
C ASN A 235 2.16 -9.92 5.71
N LEU A 236 1.82 -10.54 6.83
CA LEU A 236 2.74 -11.35 7.62
C LEU A 236 2.83 -12.80 7.14
N ARG A 237 1.92 -13.23 6.24
CA ARG A 237 2.00 -14.51 5.55
C ARG A 237 3.24 -14.53 4.65
N ARG A 238 4.16 -15.44 4.96
CA ARG A 238 5.32 -15.76 4.13
C ARG A 238 4.95 -16.79 3.06
N GLY A 239 5.84 -16.99 2.09
CA GLY A 239 5.60 -17.87 0.96
C GLY A 239 4.86 -17.17 -0.17
N GLU A 240 5.18 -17.56 -1.40
CA GLU A 240 4.53 -17.02 -2.60
C GLU A 240 3.20 -17.73 -2.82
N PRO A 241 2.08 -17.01 -2.93
CA PRO A 241 0.80 -17.63 -3.22
C PRO A 241 0.67 -18.04 -4.70
N PHE A 242 -0.09 -19.10 -4.99
CA PHE A 242 -0.19 -19.68 -6.33
C PHE A 242 -0.73 -18.72 -7.40
N TRP A 243 -1.56 -17.74 -7.04
CA TRP A 243 -2.07 -16.74 -8.00
C TRP A 243 -0.97 -15.78 -8.47
N VAL A 244 0.01 -15.45 -7.62
CA VAL A 244 1.19 -14.69 -8.03
C VAL A 244 2.09 -15.54 -8.93
N ALA A 245 2.24 -16.83 -8.59
CA ALA A 245 2.98 -17.76 -9.44
C ALA A 245 2.32 -17.94 -10.83
N ALA A 246 0.99 -18.00 -10.89
CA ALA A 246 0.20 -18.07 -12.12
C ALA A 246 0.41 -16.85 -13.03
N GLU A 247 0.34 -15.64 -12.48
CA GLU A 247 0.64 -14.39 -13.20
C GLU A 247 2.04 -14.38 -13.78
N ARG A 248 3.02 -14.83 -13.00
CA ARG A 248 4.41 -14.95 -13.46
C ARG A 248 4.55 -15.99 -14.58
N ALA A 249 3.72 -17.03 -14.59
CA ALA A 249 3.64 -18.01 -15.67
C ALA A 249 2.85 -17.50 -16.89
N GLY A 250 2.20 -16.34 -16.79
CA GLY A 250 1.48 -15.66 -17.86
C GLY A 250 -0.05 -15.73 -17.74
N ALA A 251 -0.61 -16.44 -16.77
CA ALA A 251 -2.06 -16.55 -16.59
C ALA A 251 -2.61 -15.33 -15.82
N ARG A 252 -3.68 -14.70 -16.32
CA ARG A 252 -4.36 -13.62 -15.59
C ARG A 252 -5.19 -14.22 -14.47
N ALA A 253 -5.00 -13.69 -13.26
CA ALA A 253 -5.65 -14.14 -12.04
C ALA A 253 -6.58 -13.06 -11.47
N THR A 254 -7.85 -13.44 -11.28
CA THR A 254 -8.82 -12.67 -10.49
C THR A 254 -9.04 -13.34 -9.14
N VAL A 255 -8.70 -12.68 -8.04
CA VAL A 255 -8.83 -13.20 -6.66
C VAL A 255 -9.77 -12.32 -5.84
N LEU A 256 -10.87 -12.90 -5.37
CA LEU A 256 -11.94 -12.18 -4.68
C LEU A 256 -12.12 -12.69 -3.26
N ARG A 257 -11.81 -11.83 -2.29
CA ARG A 257 -12.16 -11.98 -0.88
C ARG A 257 -11.60 -13.24 -0.21
N VAL A 258 -10.55 -13.83 -0.78
CA VAL A 258 -9.79 -14.93 -0.15
C VAL A 258 -9.19 -14.44 1.17
N PRO A 259 -9.31 -15.17 2.28
CA PRO A 259 -8.71 -14.78 3.56
C PRO A 259 -7.18 -14.57 3.49
N VAL A 260 -6.64 -13.71 4.36
CA VAL A 260 -5.17 -13.44 4.49
C VAL A 260 -4.56 -12.84 3.21
N THR A 261 -5.30 -11.96 2.55
CA THR A 261 -4.89 -11.23 1.34
C THR A 261 -4.80 -9.72 1.56
N TRP A 262 -4.61 -9.27 2.81
CA TRP A 262 -4.44 -7.86 3.14
C TRP A 262 -2.97 -7.53 3.49
N PRO A 263 -2.36 -6.51 2.84
CA PRO A 263 -2.82 -5.80 1.64
C PRO A 263 -2.85 -6.71 0.38
N PRO A 264 -3.53 -6.30 -0.70
CA PRO A 264 -3.68 -7.11 -1.90
C PRO A 264 -2.34 -7.31 -2.63
N ASP A 265 -2.17 -8.50 -3.18
CA ASP A 265 -1.07 -8.85 -4.08
C ASP A 265 -1.21 -8.16 -5.45
N GLU A 266 -0.08 -7.84 -6.08
CA GLU A 266 -0.01 -7.14 -7.36
C GLU A 266 -0.22 -8.11 -8.56
N ILE A 267 -1.47 -8.56 -8.77
CA ILE A 267 -1.87 -9.48 -9.87
C ILE A 267 -2.78 -8.80 -10.92
N HIS A 268 -3.44 -9.53 -11.81
CA HIS A 268 -4.39 -8.93 -12.75
C HIS A 268 -5.53 -8.23 -12.01
N ARG A 269 -6.26 -8.94 -11.12
CA ARG A 269 -7.30 -8.35 -10.25
C ARG A 269 -7.35 -9.02 -8.90
N MET A 270 -7.33 -8.24 -7.82
CA MET A 270 -7.53 -8.72 -6.47
C MET A 270 -8.43 -7.78 -5.67
N LEU A 271 -9.38 -8.32 -4.92
CA LEU A 271 -10.07 -7.62 -3.85
C LEU A 271 -9.82 -8.36 -2.54
N SER A 272 -9.19 -7.69 -1.57
CA SER A 272 -8.72 -8.32 -0.34
C SER A 272 -9.87 -8.91 0.51
N GLY A 273 -9.58 -10.03 1.18
CA GLY A 273 -10.48 -10.72 2.12
C GLY A 273 -10.18 -10.39 3.58
N MET A 274 -10.19 -11.42 4.42
CA MET A 274 -9.88 -11.34 5.86
C MET A 274 -8.53 -10.62 6.10
N GLY A 275 -8.51 -9.71 7.08
CA GLY A 275 -7.35 -8.88 7.42
C GLY A 275 -7.58 -7.39 7.13
N VAL A 276 -8.43 -7.06 6.15
CA VAL A 276 -8.81 -5.66 5.87
C VAL A 276 -9.51 -5.08 7.10
N PRO A 277 -9.00 -3.98 7.70
CA PRO A 277 -9.62 -3.33 8.85
C PRO A 277 -10.81 -2.46 8.45
N ASP A 278 -11.58 -2.01 9.44
CA ASP A 278 -12.49 -0.89 9.24
C ASP A 278 -11.72 0.44 9.19
N LEU A 279 -12.43 1.54 8.92
CA LEU A 279 -11.82 2.86 8.76
C LEU A 279 -11.15 3.36 10.05
N ILE A 280 -11.53 2.86 11.22
CA ILE A 280 -10.92 3.23 12.51
C ILE A 280 -9.72 2.33 12.89
N GLY A 281 -9.38 1.35 12.04
CA GLY A 281 -8.26 0.43 12.22
C GLY A 281 -8.59 -0.81 13.05
N SER A 282 -9.87 -1.05 13.36
CA SER A 282 -10.32 -2.22 14.11
C SER A 282 -10.69 -3.39 13.18
N GLN A 283 -10.93 -4.57 13.75
CA GLN A 283 -11.40 -5.76 13.04
C GLN A 283 -12.93 -5.91 13.12
N GLY A 284 -13.67 -4.80 13.02
CA GLY A 284 -15.14 -4.79 12.92
C GLY A 284 -15.89 -4.24 14.13
N THR A 285 -15.39 -3.16 14.75
CA THR A 285 -16.07 -2.50 15.87
C THR A 285 -17.31 -1.72 15.37
N TYR A 286 -18.48 -2.15 15.82
CA TYR A 286 -19.74 -1.44 15.56
C TYR A 286 -20.04 -0.40 16.65
N THR A 287 -21.00 0.50 16.39
CA THR A 287 -21.46 1.49 17.38
C THR A 287 -22.95 1.35 17.65
N LEU A 288 -23.34 1.33 18.93
CA LEU A 288 -24.73 1.35 19.36
C LEU A 288 -25.03 2.65 20.13
N PHE A 289 -25.94 3.46 19.61
CA PHE A 289 -26.47 4.62 20.33
C PHE A 289 -27.71 4.22 21.10
N THR A 290 -27.73 4.47 22.42
CA THR A 290 -28.85 4.08 23.28
C THR A 290 -29.08 5.06 24.43
N THR A 291 -30.34 5.24 24.83
CA THR A 291 -30.68 5.97 26.08
C THR A 291 -30.55 5.09 27.33
N SER A 292 -30.55 3.78 27.14
CA SER A 292 -30.54 2.78 28.22
C SER A 292 -29.13 2.61 28.79
N ARG A 293 -29.05 2.21 30.06
CA ARG A 293 -27.80 1.66 30.61
C ARG A 293 -27.74 0.20 30.20
N LEU A 294 -26.92 -0.09 29.20
CA LEU A 294 -26.49 -1.46 28.90
C LEU A 294 -25.25 -1.78 29.76
N GLY A 295 -24.84 -3.04 29.80
CA GLY A 295 -23.62 -3.46 30.51
C GLY A 295 -22.36 -2.75 29.99
N THR A 296 -21.21 -3.05 30.59
CA THR A 296 -19.92 -2.57 30.06
C THR A 296 -19.71 -3.13 28.66
N ALA A 297 -19.53 -2.24 27.67
CA ALA A 297 -19.12 -2.62 26.32
C ALA A 297 -17.76 -3.33 26.34
N GLY A 298 -17.61 -4.41 25.59
CA GLY A 298 -16.32 -5.06 25.37
C GLY A 298 -15.46 -4.30 24.36
N ASP A 299 -14.20 -4.71 24.17
CA ASP A 299 -13.28 -4.05 23.23
C ASP A 299 -13.77 -4.06 21.76
N ALA A 300 -14.69 -4.97 21.41
CA ALA A 300 -15.27 -5.12 20.09
C ALA A 300 -16.57 -4.33 19.84
N SER A 301 -17.09 -3.62 20.85
CA SER A 301 -18.34 -2.85 20.75
C SER A 301 -18.19 -1.44 21.29
N ARG A 302 -18.84 -0.46 20.63
CA ARG A 302 -18.90 0.92 21.12
C ARG A 302 -20.32 1.31 21.48
N VAL A 303 -20.67 1.16 22.76
CA VAL A 303 -21.98 1.59 23.28
C VAL A 303 -21.92 3.05 23.70
N VAL A 304 -22.57 3.92 22.93
CA VAL A 304 -22.65 5.36 23.19
C VAL A 304 -23.97 5.70 23.87
N ARG A 305 -23.88 6.06 25.14
CA ARG A 305 -25.07 6.47 25.91
C ARG A 305 -25.43 7.92 25.61
N VAL A 306 -26.62 8.12 25.07
CA VAL A 306 -27.16 9.44 24.70
C VAL A 306 -28.28 9.87 25.65
N ARG A 307 -28.51 11.18 25.74
CA ARG A 307 -29.60 11.75 26.53
C ARG A 307 -30.53 12.53 25.60
N PRO A 308 -31.85 12.26 25.61
CA PRO A 308 -32.79 13.04 24.83
C PRO A 308 -32.98 14.44 25.43
N GLU A 309 -33.19 15.41 24.55
CA GLU A 309 -33.66 16.76 24.85
C GLU A 309 -35.13 16.73 25.31
N ILE A 310 -35.67 17.87 25.74
CA ILE A 310 -37.05 17.99 26.26
C ILE A 310 -38.09 17.58 25.21
N ASP A 311 -37.82 17.83 23.93
CA ASP A 311 -38.68 17.46 22.81
C ASP A 311 -38.46 16.01 22.31
N GLY A 312 -37.60 15.24 22.99
CA GLY A 312 -37.24 13.88 22.64
C GLY A 312 -36.10 13.77 21.62
N ARG A 313 -35.62 14.88 21.03
CA ARG A 313 -34.52 14.84 20.06
C ARG A 313 -33.21 14.46 20.74
N ILE A 314 -32.36 13.73 20.04
CA ILE A 314 -31.00 13.39 20.49
C ILE A 314 -30.03 13.99 19.49
N GLU A 315 -29.12 14.83 19.99
CA GLU A 315 -28.00 15.37 19.22
C GLU A 315 -26.70 14.76 19.77
N THR A 316 -25.92 14.16 18.89
CA THR A 316 -24.66 13.48 19.23
C THR A 316 -23.73 13.46 18.01
N GLU A 317 -22.65 12.69 18.08
CA GLU A 317 -21.75 12.47 16.97
C GLU A 317 -21.40 10.99 16.84
N LEU A 318 -21.11 10.56 15.62
CA LEU A 318 -20.47 9.29 15.33
C LEU A 318 -18.94 9.52 15.30
N PRO A 319 -18.19 9.02 16.29
CA PRO A 319 -16.74 9.08 16.22
C PRO A 319 -16.21 8.14 15.12
N GLY A 320 -15.28 8.64 14.33
CA GLY A 320 -14.65 8.00 13.19
C GLY A 320 -13.13 7.84 13.37
N PRO A 321 -12.35 7.86 12.28
CA PRO A 321 -10.92 7.59 12.34
C PRO A 321 -10.14 8.68 13.10
N PRO A 322 -8.96 8.35 13.65
CA PRO A 322 -8.07 9.37 14.23
C PRO A 322 -7.61 10.35 13.15
N ASP A 323 -7.47 11.64 13.52
CA ASP A 323 -6.92 12.64 12.61
C ASP A 323 -5.42 12.38 12.36
N PRO A 324 -5.01 12.11 11.10
CA PRO A 324 -3.65 11.71 10.77
C PRO A 324 -2.59 12.79 11.02
N LEU A 325 -2.97 14.07 11.20
CA LEU A 325 -2.04 15.17 11.41
C LEU A 325 -1.95 15.63 12.87
N THR A 326 -2.79 15.11 13.76
CA THR A 326 -2.79 15.49 15.18
C THR A 326 -1.90 14.54 15.99
N ALA A 327 -1.16 15.09 16.96
CA ALA A 327 -0.26 14.29 17.78
C ALA A 327 -0.99 13.43 18.83
N ASP A 328 -2.21 13.83 19.22
CA ASP A 328 -3.06 13.13 20.18
C ASP A 328 -4.00 12.10 19.53
N GLY A 329 -4.07 12.06 18.19
CA GLY A 329 -4.91 11.13 17.46
C GLY A 329 -6.40 11.37 17.70
N THR A 330 -6.80 12.63 17.89
CA THR A 330 -8.21 12.98 18.15
C THR A 330 -9.11 12.39 17.06
N ALA A 331 -10.13 11.63 17.48
CA ALA A 331 -11.08 11.01 16.57
C ALA A 331 -11.90 12.08 15.84
N LEU A 332 -12.00 11.96 14.52
CA LEU A 332 -12.87 12.80 13.71
C LEU A 332 -14.34 12.42 13.97
N GLY A 333 -15.25 13.39 14.00
CA GLY A 333 -16.67 13.15 14.28
C GLY A 333 -17.57 13.55 13.11
N VAL A 334 -18.69 12.83 12.95
CA VAL A 334 -19.81 13.27 12.09
C VAL A 334 -21.04 13.47 12.96
N ALA A 335 -21.66 14.65 12.88
CA ALA A 335 -22.87 14.96 13.64
C ALA A 335 -24.01 13.98 13.30
N LEU A 336 -24.69 13.49 14.33
CA LEU A 336 -25.79 12.54 14.28
C LEU A 336 -26.96 13.08 15.10
N SER A 337 -28.14 13.15 14.48
CA SER A 337 -29.38 13.54 15.15
C SER A 337 -30.44 12.43 15.03
N LEU A 338 -31.15 12.15 16.13
CA LEU A 338 -32.34 11.28 16.16
C LEU A 338 -33.53 12.12 16.62
N ALA A 339 -34.65 12.04 15.90
CA ALA A 339 -35.88 12.73 16.27
C ALA A 339 -37.10 11.81 16.16
N PRO A 340 -38.11 11.96 17.04
CA PRO A 340 -39.37 11.24 16.90
C PRO A 340 -40.01 11.53 15.54
N ALA A 341 -40.57 10.50 14.89
CA ALA A 341 -41.43 10.63 13.72
C ALA A 341 -42.79 9.94 13.98
N GLU A 342 -43.75 10.11 13.07
CA GLU A 342 -45.08 9.49 13.20
C GLU A 342 -45.01 7.96 13.24
N LEU A 343 -44.08 7.38 12.47
CA LEU A 343 -43.80 5.95 12.41
C LEU A 343 -42.27 5.74 12.35
N GLY A 344 -41.65 5.55 13.51
CA GLY A 344 -40.20 5.33 13.63
C GLY A 344 -39.41 6.55 14.08
N VAL A 345 -38.11 6.53 13.79
CA VAL A 345 -37.15 7.57 14.16
C VAL A 345 -36.59 8.22 12.91
N ARG A 346 -36.65 9.56 12.82
CA ARG A 346 -35.90 10.31 11.81
C ARG A 346 -34.44 10.37 12.22
N VAL A 347 -33.57 9.77 11.41
CA VAL A 347 -32.12 9.75 11.60
C VAL A 347 -31.48 10.70 10.59
N ARG A 348 -30.66 11.64 11.08
CA ARG A 348 -29.79 12.46 10.21
C ARG A 348 -28.33 12.31 10.57
N ILE A 349 -27.49 12.04 9.58
CA ILE A 349 -26.04 11.94 9.74
C ILE A 349 -25.34 12.35 8.45
N GLY A 350 -24.48 13.38 8.50
CA GLY A 350 -23.95 14.01 7.29
C GLY A 350 -25.09 14.46 6.36
N ASP A 351 -25.05 14.02 5.09
CA ASP A 351 -26.08 14.32 4.08
C ASP A 351 -27.26 13.33 4.08
N PHE A 352 -27.25 12.33 4.96
CA PHE A 352 -28.33 11.35 5.07
C PHE A 352 -29.45 11.87 5.98
N ASP A 353 -30.70 11.82 5.52
CA ASP A 353 -31.92 12.11 6.29
C ASP A 353 -33.00 11.09 5.88
N GLN A 354 -33.36 10.18 6.79
CA GLN A 354 -34.39 9.16 6.56
C GLN A 354 -35.13 8.82 7.85
N VAL A 355 -36.42 8.51 7.75
CA VAL A 355 -37.18 7.86 8.85
C VAL A 355 -36.96 6.36 8.76
N LEU A 356 -36.43 5.75 9.83
CA LEU A 356 -36.25 4.31 9.97
C LEU A 356 -37.32 3.75 10.92
N GLN A 357 -37.88 2.60 10.57
CA GLN A 357 -38.77 1.81 11.44
C GLN A 357 -37.97 0.74 12.19
N ARG A 358 -38.53 0.22 13.28
CA ARG A 358 -37.89 -0.84 14.05
C ARG A 358 -37.59 -2.06 13.16
N GLY A 359 -36.38 -2.59 13.23
CA GLY A 359 -35.88 -3.69 12.39
C GLY A 359 -35.51 -3.28 10.97
N GLN A 360 -35.63 -1.99 10.62
CA GLN A 360 -35.31 -1.52 9.27
C GLN A 360 -33.84 -1.14 9.15
N TRP A 361 -33.14 -1.85 8.26
CA TRP A 361 -31.83 -1.44 7.77
C TRP A 361 -31.92 -0.26 6.79
N SER A 362 -30.99 0.69 6.89
CA SER A 362 -30.86 1.78 5.92
C SER A 362 -30.26 1.30 4.60
N ARG A 363 -30.41 2.14 3.56
CA ARG A 363 -29.47 2.14 2.42
C ARG A 363 -28.06 2.52 2.90
N TRP A 364 -27.07 2.36 2.03
CA TRP A 364 -25.72 2.86 2.29
C TRP A 364 -25.72 4.35 2.64
N VAL A 365 -25.01 4.68 3.73
CA VAL A 365 -24.79 6.03 4.23
C VAL A 365 -23.31 6.35 4.04
N ARG A 366 -23.03 7.29 3.14
CA ARG A 366 -21.67 7.76 2.88
C ARG A 366 -21.33 8.90 3.82
N LEU A 367 -20.22 8.76 4.52
CA LEU A 367 -19.72 9.68 5.54
C LEU A 367 -18.46 10.38 5.03
N ARG A 368 -18.32 11.65 5.37
CA ARG A 368 -17.12 12.44 5.11
C ARG A 368 -16.55 12.92 6.44
N PHE A 369 -15.30 12.57 6.70
CA PHE A 369 -14.54 13.03 7.86
C PHE A 369 -13.55 14.11 7.39
N ASP A 370 -13.76 15.34 7.86
CA ASP A 370 -12.90 16.47 7.54
C ASP A 370 -11.74 16.50 8.52
N ALA A 371 -10.58 16.00 8.09
CA ALA A 371 -9.36 16.02 8.88
C ALA A 371 -8.70 17.40 8.88
N THR A 372 -7.71 17.60 9.74
CA THR A 372 -6.92 18.82 9.77
C THR A 372 -6.23 19.05 8.41
N GLY A 373 -6.31 20.27 7.88
CA GLY A 373 -5.72 20.62 6.57
C GLY A 373 -6.61 20.25 5.37
N PRO A 374 -6.02 19.88 4.21
CA PRO A 374 -6.78 19.57 2.99
C PRO A 374 -7.23 18.09 2.90
N ILE A 375 -6.94 17.28 3.93
CA ILE A 375 -7.20 15.83 3.92
C ILE A 375 -8.68 15.57 4.21
N ARG A 376 -9.30 14.72 3.40
CA ARG A 376 -10.69 14.27 3.58
C ARG A 376 -10.68 12.75 3.53
N ILE A 377 -11.34 12.12 4.49
CA ILE A 377 -11.43 10.67 4.58
C ILE A 377 -12.90 10.30 4.37
N ALA A 378 -13.15 9.31 3.51
CA ALA A 378 -14.49 8.83 3.21
C ALA A 378 -14.71 7.42 3.79
N GLY A 379 -15.90 7.19 4.33
CA GLY A 379 -16.32 5.88 4.82
C GLY A 379 -17.79 5.63 4.56
N ASN A 380 -18.22 4.37 4.66
CA ASN A 380 -19.62 3.99 4.48
C ASN A 380 -20.13 3.20 5.69
N VAL A 381 -21.38 3.43 6.07
CA VAL A 381 -22.07 2.66 7.11
C VAL A 381 -23.46 2.24 6.67
N ARG A 382 -24.00 1.22 7.34
CA ARG A 382 -25.43 0.92 7.37
C ARG A 382 -25.96 1.11 8.78
N LEU A 383 -27.19 1.57 8.88
CA LEU A 383 -27.88 1.86 10.13
C LEU A 383 -29.01 0.87 10.33
N LEU A 384 -29.27 0.46 11.55
CA LEU A 384 -30.42 -0.36 11.94
C LEU A 384 -31.09 0.27 13.15
N LEU A 385 -32.38 0.59 13.03
CA LEU A 385 -33.17 0.99 14.20
C LEU A 385 -33.60 -0.26 14.97
N VAL A 386 -32.99 -0.48 16.14
CA VAL A 386 -33.24 -1.66 17.00
C VAL A 386 -34.48 -1.46 17.88
N GLU A 387 -34.63 -0.27 18.46
CA GLU A 387 -35.78 0.11 19.31
C GLU A 387 -36.19 1.55 18.97
N ASP A 388 -37.50 1.81 18.99
CA ASP A 388 -38.10 3.13 18.75
C ASP A 388 -38.26 3.94 20.07
N TYR A 389 -38.78 5.16 20.00
CA TYR A 389 -39.16 5.95 21.16
C TYR A 389 -40.16 5.18 22.07
N PRO A 390 -40.06 5.36 23.40
CA PRO A 390 -39.32 6.38 24.13
C PRO A 390 -37.84 6.05 24.44
N ARG A 391 -37.32 4.91 24.01
CA ARG A 391 -35.93 4.48 24.28
C ARG A 391 -35.23 4.08 22.98
N PRO A 392 -34.95 5.05 22.09
CA PRO A 392 -34.40 4.73 20.78
C PRO A 392 -33.04 4.03 20.92
N GLN A 393 -32.85 2.98 20.12
CA GLN A 393 -31.59 2.28 19.97
C GLN A 393 -31.23 2.22 18.49
N LEU A 394 -30.09 2.81 18.12
CA LEU A 394 -29.60 2.83 16.74
C LEU A 394 -28.26 2.09 16.66
N TYR A 395 -28.25 0.98 15.94
CA TYR A 395 -27.03 0.28 15.55
C TYR A 395 -26.43 0.95 14.30
N VAL A 396 -25.12 1.13 14.31
CA VAL A 396 -24.31 1.60 13.20
C VAL A 396 -23.25 0.54 12.93
N SER A 397 -23.21 0.03 11.70
CA SER A 397 -22.21 -0.96 11.27
C SER A 397 -20.78 -0.43 11.47
N PRO A 398 -19.76 -1.31 11.49
CA PRO A 398 -18.37 -0.87 11.36
C PRO A 398 -18.22 0.06 10.14
N ILE A 399 -17.38 1.09 10.29
CA ILE A 399 -17.20 2.11 9.26
C ILE A 399 -16.36 1.51 8.14
N GLN A 400 -17.00 1.14 7.05
CA GLN A 400 -16.34 0.57 5.88
C GLN A 400 -15.46 1.61 5.21
N ILE A 401 -14.26 1.23 4.75
CA ILE A 401 -13.46 2.07 3.86
C ILE A 401 -14.25 2.27 2.56
N ASP A 402 -14.32 3.51 2.07
CA ASP A 402 -15.10 3.81 0.85
C ASP A 402 -14.43 3.22 -0.40
N PRO A 403 -15.03 2.24 -1.11
CA PRO A 403 -14.40 1.61 -2.26
C PRO A 403 -14.22 2.57 -3.45
N MET A 404 -14.99 3.66 -3.51
CA MET A 404 -14.89 4.68 -4.58
C MET A 404 -13.74 5.65 -4.36
N GLN A 405 -13.33 5.86 -3.10
CA GLN A 405 -12.24 6.77 -2.69
C GLN A 405 -11.49 6.15 -1.50
N PRO A 406 -10.80 5.02 -1.72
CA PRO A 406 -10.34 4.20 -0.61
C PRO A 406 -9.16 4.86 0.12
N ALA A 407 -9.28 4.96 1.45
CA ALA A 407 -8.25 5.50 2.32
C ALA A 407 -7.02 4.57 2.45
N ALA A 408 -7.15 3.31 2.03
CA ALA A 408 -6.11 2.29 2.02
C ALA A 408 -6.31 1.34 0.81
N PRO A 409 -5.29 0.64 0.31
CA PRO A 409 -5.37 -0.11 -0.96
C PRO A 409 -6.18 -1.40 -0.82
N LEU A 410 -7.52 -1.32 -0.91
CA LEU A 410 -8.46 -2.46 -0.79
C LEU A 410 -8.27 -3.53 -1.87
N SER A 411 -7.89 -3.09 -3.06
CA SER A 411 -7.79 -3.92 -4.26
C SER A 411 -6.49 -3.68 -5.00
N TRP A 412 -6.20 -4.59 -5.91
CA TRP A 412 -5.23 -4.39 -6.96
C TRP A 412 -5.87 -4.69 -8.34
N PRO A 413 -5.65 -3.84 -9.37
CA PRO A 413 -5.20 -2.45 -9.28
C PRO A 413 -6.01 -1.65 -8.25
N GLN A 414 -5.48 -0.52 -7.80
CA GLN A 414 -6.11 0.26 -6.71
C GLN A 414 -7.50 0.76 -7.10
N GLU A 415 -7.73 0.98 -8.39
CA GLU A 415 -8.97 1.38 -9.02
C GLU A 415 -10.01 0.26 -9.10
N TYR A 416 -9.62 -1.02 -8.97
CA TYR A 416 -10.54 -2.15 -9.16
C TYR A 416 -11.72 -2.14 -8.17
N ALA A 417 -11.51 -1.75 -6.91
CA ALA A 417 -12.60 -1.61 -5.94
C ALA A 417 -13.64 -0.57 -6.37
N ALA A 418 -13.20 0.53 -6.98
CA ALA A 418 -14.08 1.59 -7.49
C ALA A 418 -14.81 1.10 -8.76
N GLU A 419 -14.10 0.48 -9.70
CA GLU A 419 -14.69 -0.14 -10.91
C GLU A 419 -15.81 -1.13 -10.55
N LEU A 420 -15.55 -1.99 -9.56
CA LEU A 420 -16.53 -2.95 -9.09
C LEU A 420 -17.73 -2.25 -8.45
N ALA A 421 -17.50 -1.26 -7.58
CA ALA A 421 -18.56 -0.50 -6.93
C ALA A 421 -19.44 0.29 -7.92
N GLU A 422 -18.88 0.77 -9.04
CA GLU A 422 -19.66 1.40 -10.12
C GLU A 422 -20.62 0.41 -10.81
N ARG A 423 -20.26 -0.87 -10.89
CA ARG A 423 -21.03 -1.90 -11.58
C ARG A 423 -22.05 -2.59 -10.70
N ILE A 424 -21.68 -2.95 -9.47
CA ILE A 424 -22.53 -3.72 -8.56
C ILE A 424 -23.14 -2.87 -7.43
N GLY A 425 -22.76 -1.59 -7.33
CA GLY A 425 -23.09 -0.73 -6.21
C GLY A 425 -22.10 -0.83 -5.04
N LEU A 426 -22.31 -0.02 -4.00
CA LEU A 426 -21.48 -0.06 -2.80
C LEU A 426 -21.64 -1.40 -2.06
N PHE A 427 -20.54 -1.84 -1.44
CA PHE A 427 -20.44 -3.11 -0.73
C PHE A 427 -19.58 -2.98 0.53
N HIS A 428 -19.66 -3.97 1.42
CA HIS A 428 -18.83 -4.01 2.63
C HIS A 428 -17.37 -4.29 2.29
N THR A 429 -16.45 -3.42 2.71
CA THR A 429 -15.01 -3.52 2.42
C THR A 429 -14.20 -4.15 3.55
N LEU A 430 -14.70 -4.12 4.78
CA LEU A 430 -14.14 -4.85 5.94
C LEU A 430 -13.94 -6.32 5.58
N GLY A 431 -12.84 -6.92 6.05
CA GLY A 431 -12.46 -8.29 5.69
C GLY A 431 -13.50 -9.32 6.16
N MET A 432 -14.06 -9.09 7.36
CA MET A 432 -15.11 -9.89 7.98
C MET A 432 -16.30 -8.99 8.38
N PRO A 433 -17.18 -8.64 7.44
CA PRO A 433 -18.24 -7.65 7.67
C PRO A 433 -19.45 -8.16 8.46
N GLU A 434 -19.66 -9.47 8.50
CA GLU A 434 -20.61 -10.13 9.41
C GLU A 434 -20.03 -10.08 10.83
N GLU A 435 -19.96 -8.90 11.43
CA GLU A 435 -19.50 -8.76 12.81
C GLU A 435 -20.47 -9.52 13.74
N THR A 436 -19.92 -10.27 14.68
CA THR A 436 -20.68 -11.23 15.50
C THR A 436 -20.95 -10.71 16.92
N TRP A 437 -20.32 -9.61 17.31
CA TRP A 437 -20.38 -9.10 18.68
C TRP A 437 -21.71 -8.43 18.99
N SER A 438 -22.33 -7.74 18.03
CA SER A 438 -23.68 -7.18 18.26
C SER A 438 -24.72 -8.26 18.55
N LEU A 439 -24.54 -9.45 17.96
CA LEU A 439 -25.42 -10.58 18.20
C LEU A 439 -25.07 -11.29 19.51
N ASN A 440 -23.78 -11.53 19.80
CA ASN A 440 -23.31 -12.12 21.08
C ASN A 440 -23.71 -11.27 22.29
N GLU A 441 -23.59 -9.95 22.19
CA GLU A 441 -24.00 -9.01 23.25
C GLU A 441 -25.50 -8.73 23.25
N GLU A 442 -26.26 -9.37 22.37
CA GLU A 442 -27.72 -9.24 22.26
C GLU A 442 -28.20 -7.80 21.96
N HIS A 443 -27.35 -7.00 21.32
CA HIS A 443 -27.66 -5.65 20.88
C HIS A 443 -28.52 -5.62 19.61
N ILE A 444 -28.48 -6.68 18.80
CA ILE A 444 -29.42 -6.89 17.68
C ILE A 444 -30.04 -8.29 17.74
N ALA A 445 -31.20 -8.46 17.11
CA ALA A 445 -31.89 -9.74 17.08
C ALA A 445 -31.30 -10.70 16.03
N ASP A 446 -31.57 -12.00 16.19
CA ASP A 446 -31.17 -13.05 15.25
C ASP A 446 -31.63 -12.73 13.81
N ALA A 447 -32.89 -12.29 13.65
CA ALA A 447 -33.45 -11.91 12.35
C ALA A 447 -32.72 -10.73 11.70
N ASP A 448 -32.33 -9.73 12.48
CA ASP A 448 -31.64 -8.53 11.98
C ASP A 448 -30.21 -8.87 11.53
N TRP A 449 -29.53 -9.74 12.27
CA TRP A 449 -28.20 -10.24 11.89
C TRP A 449 -28.26 -11.14 10.65
N LEU A 450 -29.26 -12.03 10.55
CA LEU A 450 -29.47 -12.83 9.33
C LEU A 450 -29.81 -11.94 8.11
N ALA A 451 -30.49 -10.81 8.31
CA ALA A 451 -30.71 -9.83 7.24
C ALA A 451 -29.39 -9.13 6.81
N MET A 452 -28.47 -8.89 7.74
CA MET A 452 -27.10 -8.44 7.43
C MET A 452 -26.38 -9.47 6.56
N VAL A 453 -26.37 -10.75 6.96
CA VAL A 453 -25.77 -11.85 6.19
C VAL A 453 -26.35 -11.93 4.78
N ARG A 454 -27.69 -11.84 4.63
CA ARG A 454 -28.34 -11.84 3.30
C ARG A 454 -27.86 -10.69 2.41
N THR A 455 -27.67 -9.50 2.99
CA THR A 455 -27.16 -8.35 2.22
C THR A 455 -25.74 -8.62 1.76
N ILE A 456 -24.86 -9.04 2.68
CA ILE A 456 -23.45 -9.26 2.36
C ILE A 456 -23.29 -10.41 1.36
N LEU A 457 -24.07 -11.48 1.51
CA LEU A 457 -24.09 -12.60 0.57
C LEU A 457 -24.46 -12.12 -0.85
N GLY A 458 -25.51 -11.31 -0.98
CA GLY A 458 -25.90 -10.73 -2.27
C GLY A 458 -24.81 -9.83 -2.86
N GLU A 459 -24.08 -9.07 -2.04
CA GLU A 459 -22.91 -8.31 -2.49
C GLU A 459 -21.79 -9.25 -2.98
N ARG A 460 -21.49 -10.35 -2.27
CA ARG A 460 -20.45 -11.32 -2.67
C ARG A 460 -20.83 -12.04 -3.97
N GLU A 461 -22.09 -12.42 -4.12
CA GLU A 461 -22.62 -13.01 -5.36
C GLU A 461 -22.46 -12.05 -6.53
N ALA A 462 -22.83 -10.78 -6.36
CA ALA A 462 -22.66 -9.78 -7.39
C ALA A 462 -21.19 -9.65 -7.81
N MET A 463 -20.24 -9.63 -6.87
CA MET A 463 -18.80 -9.63 -7.17
C MET A 463 -18.36 -10.88 -7.93
N TRP A 464 -18.80 -12.05 -7.47
CA TRP A 464 -18.42 -13.33 -8.02
C TRP A 464 -18.90 -13.50 -9.47
N PHE A 465 -20.18 -13.24 -9.72
CA PHE A 465 -20.74 -13.34 -11.06
C PHE A 465 -20.24 -12.23 -11.98
N ASP A 466 -19.93 -11.05 -11.44
CA ASP A 466 -19.26 -10.00 -12.21
C ASP A 466 -17.91 -10.47 -12.77
N ALA A 467 -17.08 -11.14 -11.96
CA ALA A 467 -15.80 -11.69 -12.41
C ALA A 467 -15.98 -12.84 -13.43
N LEU A 468 -16.95 -13.74 -13.22
CA LEU A 468 -17.23 -14.81 -14.17
C LEU A 468 -17.76 -14.29 -15.51
N ASP A 469 -18.64 -13.28 -15.48
CA ASP A 469 -19.26 -12.71 -16.69
C ASP A 469 -18.25 -11.87 -17.51
N ARG A 470 -17.22 -11.29 -16.87
CA ARG A 470 -16.13 -10.58 -17.57
C ARG A 470 -15.27 -11.51 -18.41
N ASN A 471 -15.08 -12.75 -17.94
CA ASN A 471 -14.35 -13.80 -18.64
C ASN A 471 -12.95 -13.37 -19.13
N ASP A 472 -12.23 -12.55 -18.36
CA ASP A 472 -10.92 -11.98 -18.74
C ASP A 472 -9.74 -12.55 -17.93
N SER A 473 -9.95 -13.63 -17.18
CA SER A 473 -8.93 -14.29 -16.36
C SER A 473 -8.92 -15.79 -16.55
N GLU A 474 -7.73 -16.37 -16.76
CA GLU A 474 -7.52 -17.82 -16.85
C GLU A 474 -7.64 -18.50 -15.47
N LEU A 475 -7.39 -17.77 -14.38
CA LEU A 475 -7.58 -18.24 -13.00
C LEU A 475 -8.56 -17.31 -12.27
N VAL A 476 -9.65 -17.85 -11.74
CA VAL A 476 -10.64 -17.08 -10.95
C VAL A 476 -10.83 -17.76 -9.61
N VAL A 477 -10.50 -17.08 -8.52
CA VAL A 477 -10.60 -17.60 -7.15
C VAL A 477 -11.53 -16.69 -6.35
N GLY A 478 -12.56 -17.23 -5.72
CA GLY A 478 -13.49 -16.48 -4.89
C GLY A 478 -13.92 -17.26 -3.66
N VAL A 479 -14.00 -16.59 -2.51
CA VAL A 479 -14.38 -17.22 -1.23
C VAL A 479 -15.59 -16.55 -0.62
N PHE A 480 -16.58 -17.37 -0.27
CA PHE A 480 -17.75 -17.02 0.52
C PHE A 480 -17.54 -17.49 1.96
N VAL A 481 -17.56 -16.55 2.91
CA VAL A 481 -17.35 -16.85 4.34
C VAL A 481 -18.64 -17.11 5.09
N GLN A 482 -19.81 -16.96 4.46
CA GLN A 482 -21.09 -16.94 5.16
C GLN A 482 -21.47 -18.30 5.77
N THR A 483 -21.04 -19.41 5.18
CA THR A 483 -21.21 -20.76 5.75
C THR A 483 -20.53 -20.89 7.11
N ASP A 484 -19.32 -20.36 7.25
CA ASP A 484 -18.57 -20.28 8.50
C ASP A 484 -19.29 -19.37 9.53
N ARG A 485 -19.57 -18.11 9.15
CA ARG A 485 -20.14 -17.10 10.07
C ARG A 485 -21.50 -17.54 10.63
N VAL A 486 -22.36 -18.10 9.78
CA VAL A 486 -23.68 -18.61 10.20
C VAL A 486 -23.51 -19.86 11.06
N SER A 487 -22.56 -20.75 10.76
CA SER A 487 -22.30 -21.94 11.57
C SER A 487 -21.80 -21.58 12.95
N HIS A 488 -20.87 -20.63 13.08
CA HIS A 488 -20.44 -20.09 14.36
C HIS A 488 -21.62 -19.58 15.17
N MET A 489 -22.50 -18.75 14.60
CA MET A 489 -23.58 -18.17 15.37
C MET A 489 -24.73 -19.15 15.63
N PHE A 490 -25.14 -19.98 14.67
CA PHE A 490 -26.41 -20.72 14.75
C PHE A 490 -26.29 -22.23 15.00
N TRP A 491 -25.10 -22.76 15.33
CA TRP A 491 -24.99 -24.19 15.69
C TRP A 491 -25.88 -24.57 16.87
N ARG A 492 -26.06 -23.63 17.82
CA ARG A 492 -27.03 -23.72 18.92
C ARG A 492 -28.45 -24.06 18.46
N GLY A 493 -28.85 -23.72 17.24
CA GLY A 493 -30.16 -24.05 16.67
C GLY A 493 -30.32 -25.55 16.37
N MET A 494 -29.22 -26.24 16.04
CA MET A 494 -29.18 -27.66 15.70
C MET A 494 -28.77 -28.54 16.88
N ASP A 495 -27.83 -28.08 17.71
CA ASP A 495 -27.28 -28.83 18.84
C ASP A 495 -28.14 -28.68 20.10
N ARG A 496 -28.84 -29.76 20.47
CA ARG A 496 -29.74 -29.79 21.65
C ARG A 496 -29.01 -29.73 22.99
N GLU A 497 -27.72 -30.04 23.00
CA GLU A 497 -26.90 -30.05 24.21
C GLU A 497 -26.23 -28.68 24.46
N HIS A 498 -26.31 -27.74 23.51
CA HIS A 498 -25.77 -26.41 23.70
C HIS A 498 -26.58 -25.63 24.77
N PRO A 499 -25.94 -24.93 25.73
CA PRO A 499 -26.64 -24.22 26.80
C PRO A 499 -27.69 -23.21 26.31
N ARG A 500 -27.45 -22.58 25.15
CA ARG A 500 -28.38 -21.64 24.48
C ARG A 500 -29.31 -22.24 23.43
N HIS A 501 -29.47 -23.57 23.38
CA HIS A 501 -30.36 -24.19 22.39
C HIS A 501 -31.81 -23.67 22.52
N ALA A 502 -32.31 -23.60 23.76
CA ALA A 502 -33.67 -23.15 24.06
C ALA A 502 -33.94 -21.69 23.64
N ASP A 503 -32.90 -20.85 23.62
CA ASP A 503 -32.99 -19.44 23.26
C ASP A 503 -33.17 -19.21 21.75
N THR A 504 -32.90 -20.23 20.93
CA THR A 504 -33.01 -20.12 19.47
C THR A 504 -34.46 -20.30 19.04
N ALA A 505 -35.03 -19.21 18.51
CA ALA A 505 -36.38 -19.19 17.97
C ALA A 505 -36.55 -20.29 16.90
N PRO A 506 -37.69 -21.03 16.88
CA PRO A 506 -37.90 -22.15 15.96
C PRO A 506 -37.61 -21.81 14.49
N GLU A 507 -37.97 -20.61 14.04
CA GLU A 507 -37.76 -20.07 12.69
C GLU A 507 -36.30 -19.73 12.33
N HIS A 508 -35.37 -19.87 13.27
CA HIS A 508 -33.94 -19.64 13.05
C HIS A 508 -33.10 -20.90 13.26
N ARG A 509 -33.71 -22.03 13.63
CA ARG A 509 -33.00 -23.30 13.88
C ARG A 509 -32.46 -23.93 12.60
N ASP A 510 -33.00 -23.54 11.46
CA ASP A 510 -32.58 -23.97 10.12
C ASP A 510 -31.62 -22.97 9.45
N ALA A 511 -31.09 -21.97 10.17
CA ALA A 511 -30.20 -20.97 9.58
C ALA A 511 -28.97 -21.57 8.88
N ILE A 512 -28.38 -22.64 9.43
CA ILE A 512 -27.24 -23.35 8.79
C ILE A 512 -27.72 -24.11 7.54
N GLU A 513 -28.90 -24.75 7.58
CA GLU A 513 -29.48 -25.38 6.38
C GLU A 513 -29.74 -24.34 5.29
N TRP A 514 -30.28 -23.18 5.66
CA TRP A 514 -30.53 -22.08 4.74
C TRP A 514 -29.26 -21.64 4.02
N ILE A 515 -28.16 -21.38 4.73
CA ILE A 515 -26.94 -20.89 4.08
C ILE A 515 -26.28 -21.97 3.19
N TYR A 516 -26.39 -23.26 3.53
CA TYR A 516 -25.92 -24.34 2.64
C TYR A 516 -26.76 -24.43 1.37
N ARG A 517 -28.08 -24.18 1.46
CA ARG A 517 -28.95 -24.10 0.28
C ARG A 517 -28.63 -22.89 -0.60
N GLU A 518 -28.23 -21.77 -0.01
CA GLU A 518 -27.71 -20.65 -0.80
C GLU A 518 -26.36 -20.99 -1.47
N ALA A 519 -25.45 -21.68 -0.77
CA ALA A 519 -24.22 -22.18 -1.37
C ALA A 519 -24.50 -23.11 -2.57
N ASP A 520 -25.49 -24.01 -2.45
CA ASP A 520 -25.91 -24.88 -3.55
C ASP A 520 -26.51 -24.08 -4.73
N ARG A 521 -27.30 -23.03 -4.44
CA ARG A 521 -27.83 -22.13 -5.48
C ARG A 521 -26.71 -21.39 -6.21
N ILE A 522 -25.76 -20.82 -5.46
CA ILE A 522 -24.59 -20.11 -6.02
C ILE A 522 -23.74 -21.06 -6.87
N LEU A 523 -23.55 -22.31 -6.43
CA LEU A 523 -22.90 -23.35 -7.22
C LEU A 523 -23.65 -23.63 -8.53
N GLY A 524 -24.97 -23.80 -8.47
CA GLY A 524 -25.81 -24.00 -9.65
C GLY A 524 -25.68 -22.86 -10.67
N GLU A 525 -25.69 -21.62 -10.20
CA GLU A 525 -25.49 -20.43 -11.03
C GLU A 525 -24.07 -20.26 -11.55
N THR A 526 -23.07 -20.72 -10.79
CA THR A 526 -21.66 -20.77 -11.21
C THR A 526 -21.51 -21.77 -12.35
N LEU A 527 -22.00 -23.00 -12.20
CA LEU A 527 -21.98 -24.04 -13.23
C LEU A 527 -22.66 -23.59 -14.52
N ALA A 528 -23.71 -22.76 -14.44
CA ALA A 528 -24.41 -22.21 -15.61
C ALA A 528 -23.60 -21.16 -16.39
N ARG A 529 -22.56 -20.58 -15.79
CA ARG A 529 -21.68 -19.55 -16.39
C ARG A 529 -20.33 -20.10 -16.85
N LEU A 530 -20.07 -21.38 -16.64
CA LEU A 530 -18.86 -22.05 -17.12
C LEU A 530 -18.97 -22.37 -18.60
N GLY A 531 -17.87 -22.20 -19.32
CA GLY A 531 -17.69 -22.72 -20.67
C GLY A 531 -17.52 -24.24 -20.67
N PRO A 532 -17.61 -24.88 -21.85
CA PRO A 532 -17.51 -26.35 -21.96
C PRO A 532 -16.14 -26.91 -21.55
N ASP A 533 -15.08 -26.09 -21.66
CA ASP A 533 -13.70 -26.49 -21.34
C ASP A 533 -13.23 -25.94 -19.97
N ASP A 534 -14.09 -25.22 -19.25
CA ASP A 534 -13.76 -24.66 -17.95
C ASP A 534 -13.75 -25.73 -16.85
N GLU A 535 -12.76 -25.62 -15.97
CA GLU A 535 -12.62 -26.47 -14.81
C GLU A 535 -13.10 -25.73 -13.55
N LEU A 536 -13.82 -26.44 -12.68
CA LEU A 536 -14.33 -25.94 -11.42
C LEU A 536 -13.81 -26.79 -10.27
N LEU A 537 -13.22 -26.10 -9.29
CA LEU A 537 -12.96 -26.59 -7.94
C LEU A 537 -13.90 -25.89 -6.98
N VAL A 538 -14.58 -26.66 -6.13
CA VAL A 538 -15.35 -26.13 -4.99
C VAL A 538 -14.79 -26.73 -3.72
N LEU A 539 -14.40 -25.91 -2.75
CA LEU A 539 -13.82 -26.42 -1.51
C LEU A 539 -14.26 -25.67 -0.27
N SER A 540 -14.04 -26.30 0.88
CA SER A 540 -13.95 -25.66 2.18
C SER A 540 -12.60 -25.96 2.78
N ASP A 541 -12.08 -25.00 3.51
CA ASP A 541 -10.81 -25.08 4.21
C ASP A 541 -10.86 -25.97 5.46
N HIS A 542 -12.00 -25.97 6.16
CA HIS A 542 -12.31 -26.86 7.29
C HIS A 542 -13.81 -27.17 7.39
N GLY A 543 -14.16 -28.07 8.31
CA GLY A 543 -15.54 -28.37 8.72
C GLY A 543 -15.89 -27.72 10.06
N PHE A 544 -16.90 -28.25 10.76
CA PHE A 544 -17.40 -27.65 12.01
C PHE A 544 -17.77 -28.68 13.10
N ALA A 545 -17.75 -28.21 14.35
CA ALA A 545 -18.16 -28.96 15.52
C ALA A 545 -18.95 -28.07 16.50
N PRO A 546 -19.75 -28.65 17.41
CA PRO A 546 -20.37 -27.89 18.48
C PRO A 546 -19.32 -27.34 19.46
N PHE A 547 -19.58 -26.15 20.00
CA PHE A 547 -18.81 -25.53 21.07
C PHE A 547 -19.68 -25.32 22.30
N ARG A 548 -19.55 -26.20 23.29
CA ARG A 548 -20.41 -26.28 24.48
C ARG A 548 -19.71 -25.84 25.75
N HIS A 549 -18.39 -26.04 25.83
CA HIS A 549 -17.59 -25.74 27.01
C HIS A 549 -16.30 -25.02 26.63
N ALA A 550 -16.06 -23.85 27.22
CA ALA A 550 -14.81 -23.11 27.10
C ALA A 550 -13.77 -23.68 28.06
N VAL A 551 -12.58 -23.93 27.54
CA VAL A 551 -11.46 -24.58 28.26
C VAL A 551 -10.45 -23.53 28.70
N HIS A 552 -10.24 -23.39 30.01
CA HIS A 552 -9.26 -22.46 30.57
C HIS A 552 -7.87 -23.11 30.66
N LEU A 553 -7.19 -23.24 29.53
CA LEU A 553 -5.89 -23.93 29.45
C LEU A 553 -4.83 -23.29 30.37
N ASN A 554 -4.81 -21.96 30.48
CA ASN A 554 -3.89 -21.30 31.41
C ASN A 554 -4.20 -21.60 32.88
N ARG A 555 -5.47 -21.79 33.25
CA ARG A 555 -5.83 -22.23 34.61
C ARG A 555 -5.28 -23.64 34.88
N TRP A 556 -5.46 -24.55 33.93
CA TRP A 556 -4.88 -25.90 34.01
C TRP A 556 -3.36 -25.86 34.19
N LEU A 557 -2.66 -24.97 33.47
CA LEU A 557 -1.21 -24.79 33.63
C LEU A 557 -0.83 -24.28 35.02
N VAL A 558 -1.62 -23.40 35.64
CA VAL A 558 -1.36 -22.96 37.03
C VAL A 558 -1.60 -24.10 38.02
N ASP A 559 -2.71 -24.83 37.89
CA ASP A 559 -3.05 -25.93 38.80
C ASP A 559 -2.03 -27.07 38.78
N ASN A 560 -1.38 -27.28 37.63
CA ASN A 560 -0.35 -28.31 37.47
C ASN A 560 1.10 -27.76 37.61
N GLY A 561 1.26 -26.48 37.96
CA GLY A 561 2.57 -25.90 38.30
C GLY A 561 3.46 -25.51 37.11
N TYR A 562 2.89 -25.35 35.91
CA TYR A 562 3.60 -24.91 34.70
C TYR A 562 3.58 -23.39 34.51
N LEU A 563 2.52 -22.72 34.96
CA LEU A 563 2.36 -21.26 34.93
C LEU A 563 2.26 -20.76 36.38
N ALA A 564 2.94 -19.67 36.72
CA ALA A 564 2.94 -19.11 38.06
C ALA A 564 2.29 -17.73 38.07
N LEU A 565 1.48 -17.45 39.09
CA LEU A 565 0.97 -16.11 39.36
C LEU A 565 1.81 -15.42 40.45
N GLN A 566 1.77 -14.09 40.44
CA GLN A 566 2.41 -13.25 41.46
C GLN A 566 1.84 -13.55 42.85
N SER A 567 2.63 -13.29 43.89
CA SER A 567 2.22 -13.56 45.28
C SER A 567 0.92 -12.83 45.63
N GLY A 568 -0.08 -13.58 46.08
CA GLY A 568 -1.41 -13.07 46.44
C GLY A 568 -2.42 -12.99 45.29
N ALA A 569 -2.02 -13.25 44.05
CA ALA A 569 -2.93 -13.33 42.91
C ALA A 569 -3.49 -14.76 42.76
N ALA A 570 -4.82 -14.88 42.69
CA ALA A 570 -5.52 -16.15 42.42
C ALA A 570 -5.88 -16.32 40.93
N GLU A 571 -6.01 -15.21 40.23
CA GLU A 571 -6.41 -15.09 38.83
C GLU A 571 -5.54 -14.05 38.11
N SER A 572 -5.56 -14.06 36.79
CA SER A 572 -4.98 -13.00 35.96
C SER A 572 -5.99 -12.52 34.93
N ASP A 573 -6.09 -11.20 34.80
CA ASP A 573 -6.70 -10.55 33.64
C ASP A 573 -5.91 -10.84 32.35
N VAL A 574 -6.48 -10.41 31.22
CA VAL A 574 -5.88 -10.45 29.88
C VAL A 574 -4.48 -9.84 29.85
N LEU A 575 -3.69 -10.18 28.83
CA LEU A 575 -2.30 -9.77 28.64
C LEU A 575 -1.36 -10.26 29.75
N PHE A 576 -1.69 -11.37 30.40
CA PHE A 576 -0.87 -11.98 31.46
C PHE A 576 -0.52 -11.04 32.63
N ARG A 577 -1.38 -10.06 32.94
CA ARG A 577 -1.09 -8.94 33.86
C ARG A 577 -0.48 -9.33 35.21
N THR A 578 -0.86 -10.48 35.76
CA THR A 578 -0.41 -10.93 37.09
C THR A 578 0.43 -12.21 37.05
N VAL A 579 0.91 -12.62 35.87
CA VAL A 579 1.80 -13.76 35.71
C VAL A 579 3.19 -13.43 36.25
N ASP A 580 3.81 -14.41 36.91
CA ASP A 580 5.20 -14.39 37.37
C ASP A 580 6.07 -15.20 36.40
N TRP A 581 6.65 -14.52 35.42
CA TRP A 581 7.46 -15.14 34.37
C TRP A 581 8.73 -15.82 34.90
N SER A 582 9.28 -15.35 36.02
CA SER A 582 10.50 -15.91 36.63
C SER A 582 10.32 -17.35 37.15
N ARG A 583 9.06 -17.80 37.27
CA ARG A 583 8.66 -19.12 37.76
C ARG A 583 7.78 -19.89 36.77
N SER A 584 7.48 -19.31 35.62
CA SER A 584 6.57 -19.89 34.63
C SER A 584 7.35 -20.61 33.54
N ARG A 585 7.07 -21.92 33.35
CA ARG A 585 7.73 -22.79 32.37
C ARG A 585 6.96 -22.89 31.05
N ALA A 586 5.64 -22.73 31.08
CA ALA A 586 4.79 -22.77 29.90
C ALA A 586 3.56 -21.87 30.04
N TYR A 587 3.00 -21.42 28.91
CA TYR A 587 1.82 -20.56 28.84
C TYR A 587 1.04 -20.83 27.54
N ALA A 588 -0.27 -20.58 27.56
CA ALA A 588 -1.13 -20.65 26.38
C ALA A 588 -1.52 -19.25 25.91
N LEU A 589 -1.52 -19.07 24.59
CA LEU A 589 -2.00 -17.87 23.89
C LEU A 589 -2.61 -18.31 22.56
N GLY A 590 -3.64 -17.60 22.10
CA GLY A 590 -4.39 -18.02 20.92
C GLY A 590 -5.40 -19.12 21.26
N LEU A 591 -5.89 -19.79 20.23
CA LEU A 591 -6.95 -20.78 20.32
C LEU A 591 -6.40 -22.19 20.53
N ASN A 592 -5.24 -22.49 19.95
CA ASN A 592 -4.63 -23.82 20.03
C ASN A 592 -3.17 -23.80 20.49
N GLY A 593 -2.53 -22.63 20.53
CA GLY A 593 -1.08 -22.50 20.79
C GLY A 593 -0.70 -22.67 22.26
N LEU A 594 0.32 -23.50 22.50
CA LEU A 594 0.98 -23.64 23.80
C LEU A 594 2.49 -23.46 23.65
N PHE A 595 3.04 -22.57 24.47
CA PHE A 595 4.41 -22.10 24.38
C PHE A 595 5.19 -22.47 25.65
N ILE A 596 6.44 -22.89 25.46
CA ILE A 596 7.41 -23.04 26.53
C ILE A 596 8.15 -21.71 26.69
N ASN A 597 8.35 -21.28 27.93
CA ASN A 597 9.06 -20.05 28.26
C ASN A 597 10.58 -20.25 28.16
N ARG A 598 11.11 -20.24 26.94
CA ARG A 598 12.46 -20.71 26.60
C ARG A 598 13.50 -19.61 26.73
N THR A 599 14.64 -19.95 27.31
CA THR A 599 15.81 -19.06 27.34
C THR A 599 16.24 -18.69 25.92
N GLY A 600 16.45 -17.39 25.67
CA GLY A 600 16.91 -16.87 24.38
C GLY A 600 15.83 -16.68 23.31
N ARG A 601 14.58 -17.09 23.57
CA ARG A 601 13.43 -16.82 22.69
C ARG A 601 12.44 -15.86 23.36
N GLU A 602 12.09 -16.12 24.61
CA GLU A 602 11.27 -15.25 25.44
C GLU A 602 12.14 -14.31 26.30
N SER A 603 11.70 -13.05 26.50
CA SER A 603 12.46 -12.05 27.25
C SER A 603 12.74 -12.42 28.71
N GLN A 604 11.88 -13.25 29.30
CA GLN A 604 12.01 -13.77 30.67
C GLN A 604 11.98 -15.31 30.67
N GLY A 605 12.53 -15.91 29.62
CA GLY A 605 12.69 -17.37 29.47
C GLY A 605 13.50 -17.98 30.60
N ILE A 606 13.03 -19.12 31.12
CA ILE A 606 13.69 -19.87 32.20
C ILE A 606 13.94 -21.34 31.87
N VAL A 607 13.39 -21.83 30.74
CA VAL A 607 13.53 -23.22 30.31
C VAL A 607 14.68 -23.33 29.32
N GLU A 608 15.72 -24.05 29.72
CA GLU A 608 16.90 -24.29 28.88
C GLU A 608 16.59 -25.33 27.78
N VAL A 609 17.39 -25.32 26.71
CA VAL A 609 17.15 -26.11 25.49
C VAL A 609 17.01 -27.61 25.79
N GLU A 610 17.82 -28.15 26.72
CA GLU A 610 17.82 -29.57 27.09
C GLU A 610 16.55 -29.99 27.85
N GLN A 611 15.83 -29.03 28.45
CA GLN A 611 14.63 -29.27 29.24
C GLN A 611 13.35 -29.24 28.40
N ILE A 612 13.41 -28.70 27.18
CA ILE A 612 12.25 -28.52 26.29
C ILE A 612 11.60 -29.88 25.96
N GLY A 613 12.37 -30.84 25.44
CA GLY A 613 11.83 -32.15 25.04
C GLY A 613 11.19 -32.94 26.19
N PRO A 614 11.82 -33.04 27.37
CA PRO A 614 11.17 -33.59 28.57
C PRO A 614 9.90 -32.85 28.97
N LEU A 615 9.89 -31.51 28.99
CA LEU A 615 8.72 -30.71 29.37
C LEU A 615 7.57 -30.86 28.36
N LYS A 616 7.85 -30.91 27.06
CA LYS A 616 6.82 -31.19 26.04
C LYS A 616 6.09 -32.50 26.32
N ARG A 617 6.83 -33.58 26.62
CA ARG A 617 6.23 -34.89 26.96
C ARG A 617 5.38 -34.81 28.23
N GLU A 618 5.87 -34.13 29.26
CA GLU A 618 5.14 -33.90 30.51
C GLU A 618 3.78 -33.21 30.26
N LEU A 619 3.78 -32.15 29.43
CA LEU A 619 2.59 -31.40 29.06
C LEU A 619 1.63 -32.23 28.19
N ILE A 620 2.14 -32.98 27.20
CA ILE A 620 1.35 -33.85 26.34
C ILE A 620 0.63 -34.92 27.18
N ASP A 621 1.36 -35.60 28.07
CA ASP A 621 0.80 -36.67 28.91
C ASP A 621 -0.24 -36.11 29.90
N GLY A 622 0.05 -34.96 30.52
CA GLY A 622 -0.87 -34.30 31.44
C GLY A 622 -2.17 -33.85 30.78
N LEU A 623 -2.09 -33.23 29.60
CA LEU A 623 -3.25 -32.76 28.84
C LEU A 623 -4.07 -33.93 28.27
N ALA A 624 -3.42 -35.01 27.82
CA ALA A 624 -4.10 -36.22 27.37
C ALA A 624 -4.90 -36.91 28.49
N GLY A 625 -4.48 -36.75 29.75
CA GLY A 625 -5.20 -37.25 30.92
C GLY A 625 -6.32 -36.34 31.43
N TRP A 626 -6.55 -35.17 30.82
CA TRP A 626 -7.51 -34.20 31.31
C TRP A 626 -8.95 -34.55 30.88
N ALA A 627 -9.75 -34.98 31.86
CA ALA A 627 -11.17 -35.26 31.70
C ALA A 627 -12.04 -34.16 32.31
N ASP A 628 -13.20 -33.93 31.70
CA ASP A 628 -14.26 -33.10 32.23
C ASP A 628 -14.76 -33.70 33.56
N PRO A 629 -14.70 -32.95 34.67
CA PRO A 629 -15.09 -33.46 35.98
C PRO A 629 -16.58 -33.83 36.08
N ASP A 630 -17.45 -33.22 35.25
CA ASP A 630 -18.89 -33.44 35.30
C ASP A 630 -19.31 -34.64 34.44
N SER A 631 -18.81 -34.72 33.19
CA SER A 631 -19.20 -35.77 32.24
C SER A 631 -18.25 -36.98 32.21
N GLY A 632 -17.02 -36.83 32.69
CA GLY A 632 -15.94 -37.80 32.54
C GLY A 632 -15.38 -37.91 31.11
N ALA A 633 -15.82 -37.06 30.18
CA ALA A 633 -15.36 -37.07 28.80
C ALA A 633 -13.95 -36.48 28.66
N SER A 634 -13.19 -36.92 27.66
CA SER A 634 -11.89 -36.31 27.32
C SER A 634 -12.11 -34.89 26.78
N ILE A 635 -11.36 -33.92 27.31
CA ILE A 635 -11.42 -32.52 26.85
C ILE A 635 -10.47 -32.34 25.66
N ILE A 636 -9.30 -32.95 25.73
CA ILE A 636 -8.26 -32.90 24.71
C ILE A 636 -8.28 -34.23 23.96
N ARG A 637 -8.34 -34.18 22.63
CA ARG A 637 -8.23 -35.37 21.79
C ARG A 637 -6.76 -35.73 21.56
N ARG A 638 -5.95 -34.72 21.27
CA ARG A 638 -4.52 -34.87 20.96
C ARG A 638 -3.79 -33.56 21.19
N VAL A 639 -2.53 -33.65 21.58
CA VAL A 639 -1.59 -32.53 21.59
C VAL A 639 -0.49 -32.86 20.58
N PHE A 640 -0.24 -31.95 19.66
CA PHE A 640 0.73 -32.12 18.59
C PHE A 640 2.04 -31.44 18.96
N ASP A 641 3.16 -32.12 18.75
CA ASP A 641 4.47 -31.48 18.79
C ASP A 641 4.73 -30.75 17.47
N SER A 642 4.94 -29.44 17.54
CA SER A 642 5.20 -28.61 16.37
C SER A 642 6.41 -29.06 15.55
N SER A 643 7.42 -29.69 16.14
CA SER A 643 8.56 -30.22 15.36
C SER A 643 8.20 -31.45 14.52
N GLU A 644 7.07 -32.10 14.79
CA GLU A 644 6.56 -33.23 14.01
C GLU A 644 5.61 -32.77 12.90
N ILE A 645 4.75 -31.79 13.19
CA ILE A 645 3.75 -31.30 12.24
C ILE A 645 4.26 -30.16 11.33
N TYR A 646 5.37 -29.50 11.69
CA TYR A 646 6.00 -28.45 10.88
C TYR A 646 7.51 -28.67 10.71
N PRO A 647 7.94 -29.68 9.93
CA PRO A 647 9.38 -29.90 9.68
C PRO A 647 10.05 -28.62 9.13
N GLY A 648 11.12 -28.14 9.79
CA GLY A 648 11.82 -26.91 9.41
C GLY A 648 11.23 -25.62 10.01
N GLY A 649 10.06 -25.71 10.64
CA GLY A 649 9.38 -24.61 11.34
C GLY A 649 10.07 -24.18 12.64
N GLU A 650 11.02 -24.96 13.16
CA GLU A 650 11.80 -24.62 14.36
C GLU A 650 12.64 -23.34 14.24
N ASN A 651 12.92 -22.89 13.02
CA ASN A 651 13.62 -21.62 12.75
C ASN A 651 12.69 -20.40 12.82
N ASN A 652 11.39 -20.62 12.95
CA ASN A 652 10.41 -19.56 13.06
C ASN A 652 10.11 -19.28 14.53
N VAL A 653 10.47 -18.07 14.99
CA VAL A 653 10.29 -17.62 16.38
C VAL A 653 8.82 -17.64 16.83
N GLU A 654 7.89 -17.53 15.88
CA GLU A 654 6.44 -17.50 16.13
C GLU A 654 5.84 -18.89 16.38
N THR A 655 6.55 -19.95 16.04
CA THR A 655 6.04 -21.33 16.13
C THR A 655 5.70 -21.68 17.58
N PRO A 656 4.45 -22.09 17.89
CA PRO A 656 4.11 -22.64 19.20
C PRO A 656 4.90 -23.92 19.44
N ASP A 657 5.22 -24.24 20.70
CA ASP A 657 5.97 -25.48 20.99
C ASP A 657 5.07 -26.71 20.88
N LEU A 658 3.79 -26.55 21.23
CA LEU A 658 2.74 -27.57 21.10
C LEU A 658 1.46 -26.92 20.53
N VAL A 659 0.69 -27.69 19.76
CA VAL A 659 -0.64 -27.31 19.27
C VAL A 659 -1.68 -28.23 19.90
N VAL A 660 -2.69 -27.66 20.54
CA VAL A 660 -3.72 -28.40 21.28
C VAL A 660 -4.93 -28.68 20.40
N GLY A 661 -5.22 -29.96 20.16
CA GLY A 661 -6.43 -30.44 19.48
C GLY A 661 -7.51 -30.84 20.49
N TYR A 662 -8.49 -29.98 20.68
CA TYR A 662 -9.65 -30.25 21.55
C TYR A 662 -10.56 -31.35 20.96
N GLU A 663 -11.33 -32.00 21.83
CA GLU A 663 -12.40 -32.93 21.41
C GLU A 663 -13.71 -32.17 21.09
N ARG A 664 -14.64 -32.79 20.35
CA ARG A 664 -15.94 -32.19 20.01
C ARG A 664 -16.67 -31.68 21.25
N GLY A 665 -17.16 -30.44 21.19
CA GLY A 665 -17.83 -29.78 22.31
C GLY A 665 -16.93 -28.85 23.12
N TYR A 666 -15.60 -28.94 22.94
CA TYR A 666 -14.63 -28.14 23.69
C TYR A 666 -13.81 -27.23 22.77
N ARG A 667 -13.45 -26.04 23.25
CA ARG A 667 -12.52 -25.10 22.60
C ARG A 667 -11.92 -24.17 23.65
N ALA A 668 -10.75 -23.60 23.39
CA ALA A 668 -10.12 -22.64 24.31
C ALA A 668 -11.08 -21.50 24.68
N SER A 669 -11.03 -21.05 25.93
CA SER A 669 -11.81 -19.89 26.37
C SER A 669 -11.27 -18.60 25.75
N TRP A 670 -12.12 -17.60 25.49
CA TRP A 670 -11.70 -16.28 24.99
C TRP A 670 -10.68 -15.59 25.91
N GLN A 671 -10.82 -15.80 27.23
CA GLN A 671 -9.93 -15.32 28.27
C GLN A 671 -8.52 -15.93 28.08
N THR A 672 -8.43 -17.26 27.91
CA THR A 672 -7.15 -17.96 27.67
C THR A 672 -6.50 -17.46 26.40
N THR A 673 -7.28 -17.25 25.34
CA THR A 673 -6.79 -16.72 24.06
C THR A 673 -6.08 -15.38 24.17
N LEU A 674 -6.45 -14.57 25.16
CA LEU A 674 -5.83 -13.28 25.46
C LEU A 674 -4.85 -13.32 26.64
N GLY A 675 -4.48 -14.50 27.13
CA GLY A 675 -3.51 -14.69 28.22
C GLY A 675 -4.06 -14.50 29.63
N ALA A 676 -5.38 -14.48 29.82
CA ALA A 676 -5.99 -14.46 31.14
C ALA A 676 -5.96 -15.85 31.80
N VAL A 677 -6.08 -15.86 33.13
CA VAL A 677 -6.12 -17.04 33.99
C VAL A 677 -7.33 -16.92 34.94
N PRO A 678 -8.53 -17.34 34.52
CA PRO A 678 -9.70 -17.39 35.40
C PRO A 678 -9.56 -18.43 36.52
N ILE A 679 -10.48 -18.41 37.49
CA ILE A 679 -10.50 -19.38 38.61
C ILE A 679 -10.98 -20.76 38.15
N GLU A 680 -11.98 -20.82 37.26
CA GLU A 680 -12.59 -22.07 36.81
C GLU A 680 -11.71 -22.76 35.74
N LEU A 681 -11.76 -24.10 35.67
CA LEU A 681 -11.05 -24.88 34.63
C LEU A 681 -11.85 -24.97 33.33
N LEU A 682 -13.17 -25.04 33.46
CA LEU A 682 -14.13 -25.14 32.36
C LEU A 682 -15.32 -24.23 32.66
N GLU A 683 -15.87 -23.60 31.63
CA GLU A 683 -17.12 -22.85 31.73
C GLU A 683 -18.10 -23.29 30.62
N PRO A 684 -19.40 -23.47 30.91
CA PRO A 684 -20.40 -23.66 29.87
C PRO A 684 -20.46 -22.45 28.93
N ASN A 685 -20.48 -22.70 27.63
CA ASN A 685 -20.58 -21.65 26.63
C ASN A 685 -21.97 -21.00 26.66
N ARG A 686 -22.02 -19.79 27.20
CA ARG A 686 -23.22 -18.94 27.27
C ARG A 686 -23.21 -17.82 26.23
N GLN A 687 -22.37 -17.90 25.21
CA GLN A 687 -22.40 -16.98 24.07
C GLN A 687 -23.32 -17.54 22.97
N LYS A 688 -23.71 -16.68 22.02
CA LYS A 688 -24.43 -17.12 20.83
C LYS A 688 -23.51 -17.82 19.84
N TRP A 689 -22.23 -17.47 19.80
CA TRP A 689 -21.16 -18.23 19.15
C TRP A 689 -21.11 -19.65 19.72
N SER A 690 -21.51 -20.65 18.93
CA SER A 690 -21.91 -21.99 19.36
C SER A 690 -21.42 -23.12 18.46
N GLY A 691 -21.02 -22.82 17.23
CA GLY A 691 -20.22 -23.72 16.38
C GLY A 691 -18.77 -23.27 16.41
N ASP A 692 -17.82 -24.18 16.28
CA ASP A 692 -16.40 -23.84 16.16
C ASP A 692 -15.65 -24.92 15.40
N HIS A 693 -14.44 -24.58 14.97
CA HIS A 693 -13.55 -25.45 14.21
C HIS A 693 -12.16 -25.52 14.83
N CYS A 694 -11.82 -24.67 15.82
CA CYS A 694 -10.51 -24.59 16.47
C CYS A 694 -10.24 -25.76 17.44
N ILE A 695 -10.38 -26.99 16.95
CA ILE A 695 -10.29 -28.26 17.69
C ILE A 695 -9.29 -29.19 16.98
N ASP A 696 -9.26 -30.50 17.27
CA ASP A 696 -8.41 -31.42 16.51
C ASP A 696 -8.81 -31.44 15.02
N PRO A 697 -7.86 -31.23 14.08
CA PRO A 697 -8.16 -31.12 12.64
C PRO A 697 -8.80 -32.38 12.03
N ALA A 698 -8.60 -33.56 12.62
CA ALA A 698 -9.23 -34.79 12.14
C ALA A 698 -10.75 -34.82 12.39
N LEU A 699 -11.25 -33.95 13.28
CA LEU A 699 -12.69 -33.86 13.59
C LEU A 699 -13.42 -32.89 12.66
N VAL A 700 -12.72 -31.97 12.01
CA VAL A 700 -13.29 -30.89 11.19
C VAL A 700 -12.64 -30.82 9.80
N PRO A 701 -12.62 -31.92 9.03
CA PRO A 701 -12.15 -31.86 7.65
C PRO A 701 -13.07 -30.95 6.81
N GLY A 702 -12.51 -30.31 5.79
CA GLY A 702 -13.28 -29.56 4.78
C GLY A 702 -13.89 -30.48 3.71
N VAL A 703 -14.31 -29.86 2.62
CA VAL A 703 -14.87 -30.54 1.43
C VAL A 703 -14.03 -30.20 0.20
N LEU A 704 -13.97 -31.12 -0.75
CA LEU A 704 -13.47 -30.86 -2.10
C LEU A 704 -14.41 -31.49 -3.11
N PHE A 705 -15.00 -30.67 -3.96
CA PHE A 705 -15.74 -31.07 -5.14
C PHE A 705 -15.04 -30.54 -6.38
N ALA A 706 -15.19 -31.25 -7.50
CA ALA A 706 -14.67 -30.80 -8.78
C ALA A 706 -15.52 -31.35 -9.92
N ASN A 707 -15.57 -30.65 -11.07
CA ASN A 707 -16.18 -31.19 -12.29
C ASN A 707 -15.22 -32.10 -13.09
N PHE A 708 -14.07 -32.43 -12.51
CA PHE A 708 -13.04 -33.31 -13.03
C PHE A 708 -12.45 -34.14 -11.88
N THR A 709 -11.70 -35.20 -12.19
CA THR A 709 -10.96 -35.96 -11.18
C THR A 709 -9.65 -35.24 -10.81
N PRO A 710 -9.44 -34.81 -9.55
CA PRO A 710 -8.22 -34.15 -9.13
C PRO A 710 -7.00 -35.08 -9.26
N GLU A 711 -6.05 -34.67 -10.10
CA GLU A 711 -4.74 -35.31 -10.26
C GLU A 711 -3.66 -34.20 -10.25
N PRO A 712 -2.60 -34.33 -9.42
CA PRO A 712 -2.31 -35.42 -8.47
C PRO A 712 -3.35 -35.53 -7.35
N GLY A 713 -3.39 -36.68 -6.68
CA GLY A 713 -4.33 -36.91 -5.57
C GLY A 713 -4.14 -35.89 -4.44
N VAL A 714 -5.24 -35.33 -3.96
CA VAL A 714 -5.28 -34.31 -2.90
C VAL A 714 -5.66 -34.99 -1.60
N VAL A 715 -4.87 -34.82 -0.54
CA VAL A 715 -5.18 -35.35 0.80
C VAL A 715 -5.57 -34.22 1.75
N ALA A 716 -4.86 -33.09 1.68
CA ALA A 716 -5.08 -31.93 2.52
C ALA A 716 -5.01 -30.62 1.71
N ILE A 717 -5.43 -29.54 2.35
CA ILE A 717 -5.59 -28.22 1.73
C ILE A 717 -4.29 -27.63 1.18
N ASP A 718 -3.13 -27.97 1.76
CA ASP A 718 -1.80 -27.58 1.29
C ASP A 718 -1.45 -28.21 -0.07
N ASN A 719 -2.10 -29.31 -0.47
CA ASN A 719 -1.90 -29.92 -1.79
C ASN A 719 -2.65 -29.17 -2.91
N MET A 720 -3.54 -28.22 -2.56
CA MET A 720 -4.35 -27.49 -3.53
C MET A 720 -3.51 -26.62 -4.47
N ARG A 721 -2.42 -26.02 -3.97
CA ARG A 721 -1.49 -25.25 -4.81
C ARG A 721 -0.98 -26.09 -5.99
N ALA A 722 -0.47 -27.28 -5.72
CA ALA A 722 0.10 -28.14 -6.76
C ALA A 722 -0.95 -28.56 -7.80
N LEU A 723 -2.19 -28.83 -7.35
CA LEU A 723 -3.31 -29.12 -8.24
C LEU A 723 -3.67 -27.91 -9.13
N ILE A 724 -3.77 -26.72 -8.53
CA ILE A 724 -4.17 -25.50 -9.23
C ILE A 724 -3.10 -25.08 -10.23
N GLU A 725 -1.83 -25.08 -9.84
CA GLU A 725 -0.72 -24.74 -10.74
C GLU A 725 -0.63 -25.71 -11.93
N ALA A 726 -0.86 -27.01 -11.72
CA ALA A 726 -0.86 -28.01 -12.79
C ALA A 726 -2.00 -27.85 -13.81
N ARG A 727 -3.06 -27.10 -13.45
CA ARG A 727 -4.29 -26.95 -14.26
C ARG A 727 -4.54 -25.54 -14.76
N THR A 728 -3.85 -24.55 -14.20
CA THR A 728 -3.96 -23.16 -14.64
C THR A 728 -3.45 -23.07 -16.08
N PRO A 729 -4.28 -22.62 -17.04
CA PRO A 729 -3.85 -22.51 -18.44
C PRO A 729 -2.74 -21.47 -18.62
N ASP A 730 -1.69 -21.81 -19.37
CA ASP A 730 -0.71 -20.83 -19.84
C ASP A 730 -1.38 -19.89 -20.86
N SER A 731 -1.21 -18.58 -20.70
CA SER A 731 -1.52 -17.68 -21.81
C SER A 731 -0.47 -17.86 -22.91
N SER A 732 -0.90 -18.15 -24.14
CA SER A 732 0.02 -18.20 -25.28
C SER A 732 0.76 -16.86 -25.45
N PRO A 733 2.06 -16.85 -25.81
CA PRO A 733 2.98 -15.70 -25.68
C PRO A 733 2.78 -14.58 -26.72
N THR A 734 1.55 -14.29 -27.13
CA THR A 734 1.25 -13.12 -27.98
C THR A 734 1.02 -11.83 -27.19
N HIS A 735 0.93 -11.94 -25.86
CA HIS A 735 0.99 -10.80 -24.98
C HIS A 735 2.34 -10.84 -24.26
N SER A 736 3.36 -10.25 -24.89
CA SER A 736 4.39 -9.59 -24.10
C SER A 736 3.65 -8.59 -23.23
N VAL A 737 3.34 -8.98 -22.00
CA VAL A 737 2.84 -8.08 -20.97
C VAL A 737 3.90 -6.99 -20.88
N GLU A 738 3.61 -5.84 -21.50
CA GLU A 738 4.19 -4.58 -21.09
C GLU A 738 3.72 -4.39 -19.64
N TYR A 739 4.48 -4.99 -18.74
CA TYR A 739 4.39 -4.77 -17.31
C TYR A 739 4.66 -3.29 -17.06
N GLU A 740 3.60 -2.53 -16.78
CA GLU A 740 3.69 -1.15 -16.30
C GLU A 740 3.49 -1.09 -14.77
N PRO A 741 4.21 -0.21 -14.06
CA PRO A 741 5.14 -0.67 -13.02
C PRO A 741 4.95 0.00 -11.64
N GLY A 742 5.44 -0.69 -10.61
CA GLY A 742 6.37 -0.17 -9.61
C GLY A 742 5.96 1.09 -8.85
N ARG A 743 5.46 0.87 -7.62
CA ARG A 743 5.05 1.80 -6.54
C ARG A 743 5.99 2.94 -6.14
N GLU A 744 7.15 3.14 -6.75
CA GLU A 744 8.06 4.21 -6.36
C GLU A 744 8.03 5.31 -7.41
N ARG A 745 7.17 6.32 -7.17
CA ARG A 745 7.06 7.53 -8.01
C ARG A 745 7.49 8.74 -7.20
N GLY A 746 8.46 9.49 -7.72
CA GLY A 746 8.78 10.82 -7.24
C GLY A 746 7.74 11.83 -7.75
N LEU A 747 7.71 13.01 -7.16
CA LEU A 747 6.83 14.10 -7.58
C LEU A 747 6.97 14.42 -9.09
N LEU A 748 8.18 14.26 -9.65
CA LEU A 748 8.46 14.50 -11.07
C LEU A 748 8.06 13.33 -11.98
N ASP A 749 7.67 12.19 -11.42
CA ASP A 749 7.21 11.01 -12.17
C ASP A 749 5.67 11.00 -12.33
N LEU A 750 4.94 11.83 -11.58
CA LEU A 750 3.46 11.85 -11.59
C LEU A 750 2.83 12.03 -12.99
N PRO A 751 3.35 12.91 -13.88
CA PRO A 751 2.79 13.03 -15.22
C PRO A 751 3.12 11.85 -16.15
N GLY A 752 3.97 10.91 -15.71
CA GLY A 752 4.46 9.78 -16.50
C GLY A 752 3.34 8.95 -17.14
N ILE A 753 2.25 8.69 -16.42
CA ILE A 753 1.10 7.93 -16.96
C ILE A 753 0.54 8.58 -18.23
N ALA A 754 0.41 9.90 -18.23
CA ALA A 754 -0.09 10.63 -19.39
C ALA A 754 0.93 10.60 -20.54
N PHE A 755 2.22 10.65 -20.22
CA PHE A 755 3.28 10.56 -21.21
C PHE A 755 3.35 9.17 -21.84
N ASP A 756 3.24 8.09 -21.06
CA ASP A 756 3.20 6.70 -21.54
C ASP A 756 2.04 6.48 -22.52
N ARG A 757 0.85 7.02 -22.23
CA ARG A 757 -0.31 6.96 -23.15
C ARG A 757 -0.05 7.67 -24.48
N ILE A 758 0.54 8.87 -24.43
CA ILE A 758 0.91 9.62 -25.64
C ILE A 758 1.99 8.87 -26.40
N GLU A 759 3.00 8.34 -25.71
CA GLU A 759 4.10 7.59 -26.28
C GLU A 759 3.64 6.31 -26.97
N ARG A 760 2.77 5.51 -26.36
CA ARG A 760 2.15 4.32 -26.98
C ARG A 760 1.42 4.67 -28.27
N SER A 761 0.75 5.83 -28.30
CA SER A 761 0.05 6.30 -29.51
C SER A 761 1.04 6.73 -30.60
N LEU A 762 2.11 7.43 -30.23
CA LEU A 762 3.17 7.84 -31.15
C LEU A 762 3.96 6.64 -31.68
N ALA A 763 4.21 5.62 -30.85
CA ALA A 763 4.92 4.39 -31.19
C ALA A 763 4.28 3.63 -32.36
N LYS A 764 2.95 3.68 -32.47
CA LYS A 764 2.20 3.03 -33.56
C LYS A 764 2.45 3.67 -34.93
N ALA A 765 2.88 4.94 -34.97
CA ALA A 765 2.94 5.73 -36.20
C ALA A 765 4.33 6.31 -36.53
N LEU A 766 5.21 6.46 -35.54
CA LEU A 766 6.47 7.17 -35.68
C LEU A 766 7.68 6.36 -35.16
N PRO A 767 8.82 6.36 -35.89
CA PRO A 767 10.07 5.78 -35.40
C PRO A 767 10.66 6.59 -34.23
N THR A 768 11.45 5.94 -33.38
CA THR A 768 12.07 6.46 -32.14
C THR A 768 12.67 7.87 -32.27
N PRO A 769 13.46 8.22 -33.32
CA PRO A 769 14.01 9.58 -33.44
C PRO A 769 12.95 10.67 -33.63
N LEU A 770 11.83 10.36 -34.31
CA LEU A 770 10.73 11.30 -34.53
C LEU A 770 9.87 11.47 -33.28
N ARG A 771 9.72 10.41 -32.48
CA ARG A 771 9.05 10.47 -31.17
C ARG A 771 9.83 11.35 -30.18
N LEU A 772 11.15 11.16 -30.08
CA LEU A 772 12.02 12.02 -29.29
C LEU A 772 12.03 13.47 -29.79
N THR A 773 11.94 13.68 -31.11
CA THR A 773 11.80 15.02 -31.70
C THR A 773 10.51 15.69 -31.23
N PHE A 774 9.39 14.97 -31.23
CA PHE A 774 8.11 15.47 -30.72
C PHE A 774 8.24 15.93 -29.26
N TRP A 775 8.77 15.08 -28.38
CA TRP A 775 8.90 15.43 -26.96
C TRP A 775 9.87 16.58 -26.70
N ALA A 776 10.97 16.67 -27.45
CA ALA A 776 11.92 17.78 -27.35
C ALA A 776 11.27 19.12 -27.75
N LEU A 777 10.49 19.14 -28.82
CA LEU A 777 9.79 20.33 -29.29
C LEU A 777 8.62 20.72 -28.39
N LEU A 778 7.88 19.74 -27.86
CA LEU A 778 6.82 19.97 -26.88
C LEU A 778 7.39 20.59 -25.61
N SER A 779 8.50 20.05 -25.10
CA SER A 779 9.21 20.57 -23.94
C SER A 779 9.72 21.99 -24.17
N ALA A 780 10.28 22.27 -25.35
CA ALA A 780 10.69 23.63 -25.75
C ALA A 780 9.51 24.60 -25.74
N TRP A 781 8.37 24.18 -26.30
CA TRP A 781 7.16 24.98 -26.37
C TRP A 781 6.59 25.28 -24.97
N MET A 782 6.45 24.25 -24.13
CA MET A 782 5.95 24.39 -22.76
C MET A 782 6.85 25.31 -21.93
N THR A 783 8.17 25.10 -21.95
CA THR A 783 9.13 25.95 -21.23
C THR A 783 9.02 27.40 -21.67
N MET A 784 8.98 27.67 -22.98
CA MET A 784 8.89 29.04 -23.48
C MET A 784 7.55 29.69 -23.18
N TRP A 785 6.47 28.90 -23.15
CA TRP A 785 5.13 29.39 -22.84
C TRP A 785 5.02 29.78 -21.36
N VAL A 786 5.46 28.90 -20.45
CA VAL A 786 5.52 29.18 -19.00
C VAL A 786 6.41 30.39 -18.73
N TYR A 787 7.60 30.43 -19.35
CA TYR A 787 8.51 31.57 -19.17
C TYR A 787 7.87 32.88 -19.63
N ARG A 788 7.20 32.90 -20.78
CA ARG A 788 6.51 34.09 -21.30
C ARG A 788 5.37 34.54 -20.39
N ALA A 789 4.63 33.60 -19.80
CA ALA A 789 3.53 33.91 -18.91
C ALA A 789 4.00 34.44 -17.54
N ALA A 790 5.03 33.81 -16.96
CA ALA A 790 5.53 34.16 -15.62
C ALA A 790 6.49 35.36 -15.61
N SER A 791 7.17 35.64 -16.73
CA SER A 791 8.20 36.67 -16.81
C SER A 791 7.63 38.05 -17.18
N ASN A 792 7.90 39.07 -16.36
CA ASN A 792 7.54 40.46 -16.68
C ASN A 792 8.54 41.06 -17.69
N GLN A 793 8.28 40.82 -18.97
CA GLN A 793 9.11 41.23 -20.10
C GLN A 793 9.34 42.75 -20.17
N VAL A 794 8.37 43.56 -19.75
CA VAL A 794 8.47 45.03 -19.75
C VAL A 794 9.48 45.50 -18.71
N ARG A 795 9.40 44.97 -17.48
CA ARG A 795 10.36 45.29 -16.41
C ARG A 795 11.78 44.82 -16.75
N LEU A 796 11.92 43.64 -17.33
CA LEU A 796 13.22 43.11 -17.79
C LEU A 796 13.85 43.97 -18.89
N ALA A 797 13.06 44.43 -19.86
CA ALA A 797 13.53 45.34 -20.91
C ALA A 797 13.98 46.69 -20.34
N ALA A 798 13.22 47.25 -19.39
CA ALA A 798 13.56 48.50 -18.72
C ALA A 798 14.88 48.40 -17.93
N VAL A 799 15.06 47.35 -17.13
CA VAL A 799 16.29 47.12 -16.36
C VAL A 799 17.51 46.91 -17.28
N ARG A 800 17.35 46.19 -18.41
CA ARG A 800 18.42 46.02 -19.39
C ARG A 800 18.81 47.33 -20.07
N LYS A 801 17.85 48.19 -20.40
CA LYS A 801 18.11 49.53 -20.97
C LYS A 801 18.89 50.40 -19.98
N GLN A 802 18.51 50.38 -18.70
CA GLN A 802 19.23 51.07 -17.62
C GLN A 802 20.64 50.51 -17.42
N SER A 803 20.81 49.19 -17.42
CA SER A 803 22.13 48.55 -17.29
C SER A 803 23.06 48.88 -18.47
N ARG A 804 22.55 48.89 -19.71
CA ARG A 804 23.35 49.30 -20.88
C ARG A 804 23.80 50.76 -20.80
N ALA A 805 22.89 51.67 -20.44
CA ALA A 805 23.22 53.09 -20.28
C ALA A 805 24.27 53.31 -19.19
N LEU A 806 24.14 52.62 -18.05
CA LEU A 806 25.08 52.73 -16.94
C LEU A 806 26.44 52.11 -17.25
N ARG A 807 26.51 50.99 -17.99
CA ARG A 807 27.77 50.41 -18.48
C ARG A 807 28.50 51.35 -19.44
N ALA A 808 27.75 52.03 -20.32
CA ALA A 808 28.34 53.06 -21.19
C ALA A 808 28.94 54.20 -20.36
N GLN A 809 28.25 54.65 -19.31
CA GLN A 809 28.78 55.65 -18.37
C GLN A 809 30.04 55.17 -17.63
N ILE A 810 30.09 53.92 -17.16
CA ILE A 810 31.28 53.36 -16.48
C ILE A 810 32.46 53.26 -17.46
N SER A 811 32.22 52.76 -18.68
CA SER A 811 33.27 52.63 -19.70
C SER A 811 33.84 53.98 -20.16
N GLY A 812 33.00 55.03 -20.14
CA GLY A 812 33.36 56.41 -20.49
C GLY A 812 33.69 57.30 -19.30
N TYR A 813 33.78 56.75 -18.08
CA TYR A 813 34.02 57.55 -16.88
C TYR A 813 35.48 58.02 -16.79
N ASP A 814 35.67 59.34 -16.79
CA ASP A 814 36.98 59.99 -16.81
C ASP A 814 37.27 60.85 -15.55
N GLY A 815 36.41 60.79 -14.52
CA GLY A 815 36.47 61.60 -13.28
C GLY A 815 37.29 61.02 -12.11
N GLU A 816 37.13 61.59 -10.91
CA GLU A 816 37.81 61.16 -9.68
C GLU A 816 37.31 59.79 -9.17
N PHE A 817 38.19 59.01 -8.52
CA PHE A 817 37.88 57.65 -8.06
C PHE A 817 36.63 57.57 -7.16
N ASN A 818 36.42 58.59 -6.32
CA ASN A 818 35.27 58.68 -5.42
C ASN A 818 33.92 58.70 -6.17
N GLY A 819 33.89 59.17 -7.42
CA GLY A 819 32.68 59.16 -8.25
C GLY A 819 32.47 57.87 -9.06
N LEU A 820 33.47 56.98 -9.11
CA LEU A 820 33.39 55.68 -9.81
C LEU A 820 32.69 54.60 -8.95
N LEU A 821 32.95 54.58 -7.63
CA LEU A 821 32.38 53.62 -6.69
C LEU A 821 30.83 53.61 -6.68
N PRO A 822 30.14 54.78 -6.66
CA PRO A 822 28.67 54.82 -6.72
C PRO A 822 28.08 54.34 -8.05
N LEU A 823 28.83 54.43 -9.16
CA LEU A 823 28.40 53.94 -10.48
C LEU A 823 28.51 52.41 -10.54
N ILE A 824 29.60 51.86 -9.99
CA ILE A 824 29.81 50.41 -9.84
C ILE A 824 28.71 49.81 -8.95
N GLY A 825 28.44 50.42 -7.79
CA GLY A 825 27.38 49.99 -6.87
C GLY A 825 25.99 49.97 -7.53
N ARG A 826 25.64 51.00 -8.30
CA ARG A 826 24.39 51.05 -9.07
C ARG A 826 24.32 49.97 -10.17
N ASN A 827 25.44 49.65 -10.82
CA ASN A 827 25.48 48.61 -11.85
C ASN A 827 25.31 47.21 -11.27
N LEU A 828 25.92 46.93 -10.11
CA LEU A 828 25.74 45.67 -9.38
C LEU A 828 24.31 45.54 -8.84
N ALA A 829 23.72 46.61 -8.30
CA ALA A 829 22.33 46.62 -7.86
C ALA A 829 21.33 46.35 -9.00
N LEU A 830 21.55 46.96 -10.18
CA LEU A 830 20.75 46.70 -11.37
C LEU A 830 20.93 45.27 -11.90
N ALA A 831 22.15 44.73 -11.88
CA ALA A 831 22.41 43.34 -12.24
C ALA A 831 21.71 42.35 -11.28
N GLY A 832 21.75 42.62 -9.97
CA GLY A 832 21.03 41.83 -8.95
C GLY A 832 19.51 41.94 -9.09
N ARG A 833 18.98 43.10 -9.47
CA ARG A 833 17.55 43.27 -9.78
C ARG A 833 17.15 42.52 -11.05
N GLN A 834 17.99 42.53 -12.08
CA GLN A 834 17.77 41.73 -13.29
C GLN A 834 17.76 40.23 -12.98
N LEU A 835 18.67 39.77 -12.14
CA LEU A 835 18.74 38.37 -11.72
C LEU A 835 17.48 37.96 -10.96
N ARG A 836 17.04 38.74 -9.95
CA ARG A 836 15.79 38.47 -9.21
C ARG A 836 14.56 38.42 -10.10
N LEU A 837 14.44 39.33 -11.07
CA LEU A 837 13.31 39.38 -12.00
C LEU A 837 13.29 38.19 -12.99
N ALA A 838 14.46 37.58 -13.25
CA ALA A 838 14.58 36.46 -14.18
C ALA A 838 14.53 35.09 -13.48
N LEU A 839 15.04 34.97 -12.26
CA LEU A 839 15.27 33.69 -11.58
C LEU A 839 13.98 32.92 -11.30
N GLY A 840 12.97 33.54 -10.67
CA GLY A 840 11.70 32.86 -10.36
C GLY A 840 11.00 32.31 -11.61
N PRO A 841 10.72 33.14 -12.64
CA PRO A 841 10.15 32.67 -13.90
C PRO A 841 11.03 31.63 -14.63
N ALA A 842 12.36 31.73 -14.50
CA ALA A 842 13.28 30.76 -15.09
C ALA A 842 13.19 29.37 -14.43
N LEU A 843 13.08 29.33 -13.09
CA LEU A 843 12.90 28.08 -12.34
C LEU A 843 11.54 27.44 -12.66
N LEU A 844 10.46 28.23 -12.67
CA LEU A 844 9.12 27.76 -13.05
C LEU A 844 9.07 27.20 -14.48
N ALA A 845 9.74 27.87 -15.43
CA ALA A 845 9.82 27.42 -16.81
C ALA A 845 10.67 26.15 -17.00
N GLY A 846 11.50 25.79 -16.04
CA GLY A 846 12.27 24.55 -16.04
C GLY A 846 11.44 23.30 -15.71
N LEU A 847 10.36 23.45 -14.94
CA LEU A 847 9.56 22.31 -14.45
C LEU A 847 9.02 21.39 -15.57
N PRO A 848 8.43 21.89 -16.68
CA PRO A 848 7.96 21.02 -17.76
C PRO A 848 9.04 20.12 -18.36
N VAL A 849 10.24 20.67 -18.55
CA VAL A 849 11.39 19.92 -19.07
C VAL A 849 11.82 18.87 -18.05
N LEU A 850 11.80 19.16 -16.75
CA LEU A 850 12.16 18.20 -15.73
C LEU A 850 11.20 17.00 -15.71
N PHE A 851 9.88 17.23 -15.78
CA PHE A 851 8.90 16.15 -15.87
C PHE A 851 9.15 15.25 -17.08
N VAL A 852 9.28 15.83 -18.27
CA VAL A 852 9.50 15.06 -19.51
C VAL A 852 10.88 14.39 -19.51
N MET A 853 11.91 15.05 -18.99
CA MET A 853 13.27 14.52 -18.97
C MET A 853 13.41 13.32 -18.04
N VAL A 854 12.83 13.38 -16.83
CA VAL A 854 12.84 12.25 -15.91
C VAL A 854 12.13 11.06 -16.55
N TRP A 855 10.95 11.27 -17.12
CA TRP A 855 10.22 10.22 -17.81
C TRP A 855 10.98 9.65 -19.04
N ILE A 856 11.51 10.49 -19.93
CA ILE A 856 12.30 10.04 -21.10
C ILE A 856 13.54 9.25 -20.66
N SER A 857 14.18 9.65 -19.56
CA SER A 857 15.37 8.94 -19.06
C SER A 857 15.08 7.49 -18.69
N VAL A 858 13.82 7.16 -18.40
CA VAL A 858 13.34 5.80 -18.15
C VAL A 858 12.82 5.17 -19.43
N ALA A 859 11.96 5.86 -20.18
CA ALA A 859 11.32 5.31 -21.39
C ALA A 859 12.30 5.04 -22.55
N TYR A 860 13.38 5.83 -22.65
CA TYR A 860 14.42 5.70 -23.67
C TYR A 860 15.80 5.38 -23.05
N GLY A 861 15.82 4.97 -21.77
CA GLY A 861 17.02 4.64 -21.00
C GLY A 861 17.70 3.32 -21.41
N PRO A 862 18.65 2.82 -20.61
CA PRO A 862 19.30 1.53 -20.84
C PRO A 862 18.27 0.39 -20.85
N MET A 863 18.60 -0.72 -21.50
CA MET A 863 17.77 -1.93 -21.52
C MET A 863 18.28 -2.98 -20.55
N LEU A 864 17.39 -3.83 -20.02
CA LEU A 864 17.84 -5.01 -19.27
C LEU A 864 18.53 -5.98 -20.26
N PRO A 865 19.73 -6.49 -19.91
CA PRO A 865 20.41 -7.52 -20.67
C PRO A 865 19.55 -8.79 -20.80
N LEU A 866 19.74 -9.55 -21.88
CA LEU A 866 19.08 -10.85 -22.04
C LEU A 866 19.59 -11.82 -20.96
N PRO A 867 18.73 -12.66 -20.34
CA PRO A 867 19.19 -13.66 -19.40
C PRO A 867 20.28 -14.56 -20.01
N GLY A 868 21.38 -14.76 -19.28
CA GLY A 868 22.57 -15.48 -19.78
C GLY A 868 23.65 -14.61 -20.41
N SER A 869 23.39 -13.32 -20.65
CA SER A 869 24.43 -12.37 -21.10
C SER A 869 25.38 -11.99 -19.95
N THR A 870 26.60 -11.55 -20.29
CA THR A 870 27.60 -11.17 -19.29
C THR A 870 27.50 -9.67 -18.98
N VAL A 871 27.41 -9.32 -17.69
CA VAL A 871 27.25 -7.93 -17.23
C VAL A 871 28.23 -7.65 -16.10
N GLU A 872 28.92 -6.51 -16.19
CA GLU A 872 29.79 -6.03 -15.13
C GLU A 872 28.99 -5.26 -14.08
N VAL A 873 29.22 -5.59 -12.81
CA VAL A 873 28.59 -4.96 -11.65
C VAL A 873 29.66 -4.49 -10.68
N GLU A 874 29.57 -3.23 -10.23
CA GLU A 874 30.50 -2.58 -9.30
C GLU A 874 29.75 -2.16 -8.03
N ALA A 875 30.20 -2.59 -6.85
CA ALA A 875 29.70 -2.11 -5.56
C ALA A 875 30.71 -1.18 -4.90
N GLN A 876 30.25 -0.03 -4.39
CA GLN A 876 31.07 0.92 -3.62
C GLN A 876 30.71 0.83 -2.13
N PRO A 877 31.67 0.55 -1.23
CA PRO A 877 31.40 0.43 0.20
C PRO A 877 31.10 1.79 0.85
N ILE A 878 30.40 1.77 1.98
CA ILE A 878 30.30 2.95 2.85
C ILE A 878 31.65 3.13 3.57
N ALA A 879 32.19 4.36 3.56
CA ALA A 879 33.56 4.73 3.98
C ALA A 879 34.01 4.32 5.41
N ALA A 880 33.19 3.62 6.19
CA ALA A 880 33.47 3.19 7.56
C ALA A 880 33.70 1.67 7.74
N ASP A 881 33.38 0.82 6.76
CA ASP A 881 33.53 -0.65 6.91
C ASP A 881 34.12 -1.30 5.65
N GLN A 882 35.46 -1.34 5.55
CA GLN A 882 36.16 -2.11 4.52
C GLN A 882 36.17 -3.63 4.82
N SER A 883 35.60 -4.08 5.94
CA SER A 883 35.64 -5.47 6.40
C SER A 883 34.43 -6.30 5.98
N THR A 884 33.39 -5.68 5.41
CA THR A 884 32.20 -6.42 4.98
C THR A 884 32.55 -7.42 3.87
N LYS A 885 32.25 -8.71 4.11
CA LYS A 885 32.29 -9.73 3.07
C LYS A 885 31.01 -9.62 2.25
N LEU A 886 31.14 -9.50 0.93
CA LEU A 886 30.02 -9.50 -0.01
C LEU A 886 30.08 -10.78 -0.83
N GLN A 887 28.96 -11.49 -0.96
CA GLN A 887 28.89 -12.74 -1.71
C GLN A 887 27.60 -12.82 -2.51
N TRP A 888 27.72 -13.25 -3.77
CA TRP A 888 26.56 -13.54 -4.62
C TRP A 888 26.01 -14.95 -4.36
N GLN A 889 24.69 -15.08 -4.29
CA GLN A 889 23.95 -16.33 -4.26
C GLN A 889 22.98 -16.38 -5.46
N GLY A 890 22.84 -17.51 -6.14
CA GLY A 890 21.81 -17.70 -7.19
C GLY A 890 22.22 -17.47 -8.64
N ALA A 891 23.49 -17.17 -8.94
CA ALA A 891 24.02 -17.15 -10.31
C ALA A 891 25.40 -17.81 -10.38
N ALA A 892 25.74 -18.43 -11.51
CA ALA A 892 27.12 -18.84 -11.79
C ALA A 892 27.97 -17.57 -12.03
N ALA A 893 28.52 -17.02 -10.95
CA ALA A 893 29.51 -15.94 -11.01
C ALA A 893 30.72 -16.46 -11.80
N LEU A 894 31.01 -15.86 -12.96
CA LEU A 894 32.02 -16.39 -13.88
C LEU A 894 33.45 -16.03 -13.43
N ALA A 895 33.63 -14.95 -12.65
CA ALA A 895 34.85 -14.65 -11.91
C ALA A 895 34.63 -13.45 -10.96
N GLU A 896 35.21 -13.51 -9.75
CA GLU A 896 35.62 -12.30 -9.04
C GLU A 896 36.94 -11.86 -9.68
N GLU A 897 36.96 -10.74 -10.41
CA GLU A 897 38.23 -10.22 -10.92
C GLU A 897 38.97 -9.59 -9.75
N ASN A 898 39.70 -10.44 -9.03
CA ASN A 898 40.51 -10.10 -7.87
C ASN A 898 41.81 -9.42 -8.36
N ASP A 899 41.69 -8.25 -8.97
CA ASP A 899 42.80 -7.31 -9.08
C ASP A 899 42.55 -6.21 -8.04
N GLY A 900 43.38 -6.25 -6.99
CA GLY A 900 43.55 -5.31 -5.89
C GLY A 900 42.53 -4.19 -5.73
N SER A 901 41.94 -4.12 -4.53
CA SER A 901 41.27 -2.93 -3.97
C SER A 901 41.57 -1.66 -4.77
N SER A 902 40.59 -1.19 -5.53
CA SER A 902 40.61 0.17 -6.04
C SER A 902 40.96 1.11 -4.88
N ALA A 903 41.68 2.20 -5.13
CA ALA A 903 42.06 3.16 -4.08
C ALA A 903 40.84 3.71 -3.29
N ASP A 904 39.62 3.50 -3.79
CA ASP A 904 38.34 3.84 -3.17
C ASP A 904 37.60 2.68 -2.46
N GLY A 905 38.13 1.44 -2.48
CA GLY A 905 37.53 0.27 -1.85
C GLY A 905 36.40 -0.42 -2.62
N SER A 906 36.10 -0.01 -3.86
CA SER A 906 35.08 -0.66 -4.71
C SER A 906 35.43 -2.11 -5.07
N ARG A 907 34.39 -2.94 -5.27
CA ARG A 907 34.49 -4.33 -5.74
C ARG A 907 33.72 -4.53 -7.03
N ARG A 908 34.29 -5.30 -7.97
CA ARG A 908 33.69 -5.57 -9.29
C ARG A 908 33.48 -7.07 -9.51
N TRP A 909 32.36 -7.40 -10.14
CA TRP A 909 32.01 -8.77 -10.54
C TRP A 909 31.55 -8.80 -11.98
N THR A 910 31.86 -9.90 -12.64
CA THR A 910 31.33 -10.24 -13.95
C THR A 910 30.27 -11.33 -13.77
N LEU A 911 29.00 -10.95 -13.91
CA LEU A 911 27.86 -11.82 -13.65
C LEU A 911 27.23 -12.31 -14.95
N THR A 912 26.79 -13.57 -14.93
CA THR A 912 25.82 -14.06 -15.91
C THR A 912 24.46 -13.50 -15.52
N TRP A 913 23.82 -12.73 -16.40
CA TRP A 913 22.59 -12.01 -16.10
C TRP A 913 21.47 -12.99 -15.72
N PRO A 914 20.92 -12.90 -14.50
CA PRO A 914 19.97 -13.87 -13.97
C PRO A 914 18.60 -13.77 -14.68
N ARG A 915 17.85 -14.87 -14.66
CA ARG A 915 16.43 -14.86 -15.04
C ARG A 915 15.61 -14.29 -13.89
N PRO A 916 14.52 -13.54 -14.14
CA PRO A 916 13.62 -13.08 -13.07
C PRO A 916 13.08 -14.21 -12.17
N SER A 917 12.92 -15.43 -12.72
CA SER A 917 12.48 -16.63 -12.00
C SER A 917 13.53 -17.25 -11.07
N THR A 918 14.80 -16.87 -11.21
CA THR A 918 15.93 -17.34 -10.39
C THR A 918 16.86 -16.15 -10.16
N PRO A 919 16.48 -15.21 -9.27
CA PRO A 919 17.22 -13.98 -9.06
C PRO A 919 18.58 -14.24 -8.41
N ALA A 920 19.54 -13.37 -8.68
CA ALA A 920 20.83 -13.35 -7.99
C ALA A 920 20.76 -12.35 -6.82
N GLN A 921 21.14 -12.80 -5.63
CA GLN A 921 21.15 -11.98 -4.43
C GLN A 921 22.58 -11.66 -4.02
N LEU A 922 22.84 -10.39 -3.76
CA LEU A 922 24.08 -9.92 -3.14
C LEU A 922 23.88 -9.94 -1.62
N LEU A 923 24.63 -10.78 -0.92
CA LEU A 923 24.55 -10.93 0.53
C LEU A 923 25.72 -10.22 1.23
N ASP A 924 25.48 -9.73 2.44
CA ASP A 924 26.53 -9.25 3.35
C ASP A 924 27.17 -10.37 4.20
N GLY A 925 28.10 -10.00 5.08
CA GLY A 925 28.81 -10.94 5.96
C GLY A 925 27.93 -11.66 7.00
N ASN A 926 26.68 -11.23 7.16
CA ASN A 926 25.67 -11.81 8.03
C ASN A 926 24.58 -12.55 7.22
N HIS A 927 24.82 -12.83 5.93
CA HIS A 927 23.88 -13.47 5.01
C HIS A 927 22.57 -12.69 4.78
N ARG A 928 22.58 -11.36 4.95
CA ARG A 928 21.41 -10.51 4.64
C ARG A 928 21.48 -10.03 3.19
N THR A 929 20.34 -10.00 2.51
CA THR A 929 20.24 -9.51 1.12
C THR A 929 20.40 -7.99 1.06
N VAL A 930 21.47 -7.55 0.40
CA VAL A 930 21.84 -6.14 0.16
C VAL A 930 21.20 -5.62 -1.13
N ALA A 931 21.19 -6.46 -2.17
CA ALA A 931 20.61 -6.16 -3.48
C ALA A 931 20.15 -7.45 -4.18
N GLU A 932 19.21 -7.32 -5.11
CA GLU A 932 18.70 -8.43 -5.94
C GLU A 932 18.76 -8.06 -7.43
N LEU A 933 19.17 -9.01 -8.27
CA LEU A 933 19.22 -8.88 -9.73
C LEU A 933 18.36 -9.98 -10.40
N PRO A 934 17.67 -9.68 -11.52
CA PRO A 934 17.65 -8.39 -12.21
C PRO A 934 16.79 -7.36 -11.46
N PRO A 935 17.12 -6.06 -11.52
CA PRO A 935 16.26 -5.02 -10.92
C PRO A 935 14.92 -4.94 -11.67
N ARG A 936 13.90 -4.40 -11.00
CA ARG A 936 12.53 -4.32 -11.53
C ARG A 936 12.40 -3.51 -12.83
N ARG A 937 13.29 -2.53 -13.06
CA ARG A 937 13.50 -1.83 -14.33
C ARG A 937 14.99 -1.63 -14.58
N ALA A 938 15.35 -1.41 -15.84
CA ALA A 938 16.70 -1.09 -16.26
C ALA A 938 17.17 0.25 -15.68
N THR A 939 17.84 0.20 -14.53
CA THR A 939 18.54 1.34 -13.97
C THR A 939 20.01 0.97 -13.80
N PRO A 940 20.96 1.79 -14.29
CA PRO A 940 22.38 1.47 -14.21
C PRO A 940 22.95 1.61 -12.79
N VAL A 941 22.23 2.22 -11.84
CA VAL A 941 22.70 2.46 -10.48
C VAL A 941 21.58 2.24 -9.45
N LEU A 942 21.82 1.37 -8.48
CA LEU A 942 21.03 1.25 -7.25
C LEU A 942 21.78 1.92 -6.10
N HIS A 943 21.03 2.56 -5.21
CA HIS A 943 21.56 3.24 -4.02
C HIS A 943 20.51 3.17 -2.88
N PRO A 944 20.88 3.44 -1.61
CA PRO A 944 19.92 3.53 -0.52
C PRO A 944 18.91 4.66 -0.75
N LYS A 945 17.70 4.54 -0.20
CA LYS A 945 16.67 5.58 -0.36
C LYS A 945 17.08 6.88 0.35
N ARG A 946 17.10 7.99 -0.39
CA ARG A 946 17.51 9.33 0.10
C ARG A 946 16.36 10.33 -0.02
N TRP A 947 16.44 11.48 0.65
CA TRP A 947 15.32 12.44 0.71
C TRP A 947 14.87 12.93 -0.67
N TRP A 948 15.81 13.11 -1.61
CA TRP A 948 15.51 13.57 -2.97
C TRP A 948 14.78 12.52 -3.81
N ASN A 949 14.70 11.27 -3.36
CA ASN A 949 13.92 10.25 -4.03
C ASN A 949 12.41 10.48 -3.96
N THR A 950 11.96 11.38 -3.08
CA THR A 950 10.60 11.92 -3.10
C THR A 950 10.34 12.81 -4.31
N LEU A 951 11.38 13.37 -4.94
CA LEU A 951 11.28 14.17 -6.16
C LEU A 951 11.50 13.32 -7.42
N ILE A 952 12.51 12.43 -7.40
CA ILE A 952 12.88 11.56 -8.52
C ILE A 952 13.06 10.14 -7.98
N ALA A 953 12.13 9.24 -8.29
CA ALA A 953 12.24 7.86 -7.84
C ALA A 953 13.38 7.12 -8.54
N ASN A 954 13.86 6.02 -7.94
CA ASN A 954 14.75 5.08 -8.61
C ASN A 954 13.88 3.95 -9.18
N PRO A 955 13.69 3.88 -10.51
CA PRO A 955 12.79 2.89 -11.09
C PRO A 955 13.28 1.44 -10.94
N GLY A 956 14.57 1.25 -10.60
CA GLY A 956 15.17 -0.06 -10.36
C GLY A 956 15.01 -0.56 -8.93
N GLY A 957 14.46 0.26 -8.02
CA GLY A 957 14.39 0.00 -6.58
C GLY A 957 15.56 0.62 -5.79
N TYR A 958 15.65 0.28 -4.50
CA TYR A 958 16.67 0.78 -3.58
C TYR A 958 17.46 -0.35 -2.91
N LEU A 959 18.67 -0.04 -2.47
CA LEU A 959 19.46 -0.93 -1.60
C LEU A 959 18.88 -0.94 -0.18
N ALA A 960 19.10 -2.02 0.57
CA ALA A 960 18.66 -2.14 1.96
C ALA A 960 19.23 -1.01 2.85
N VAL A 961 18.41 -0.52 3.79
CA VAL A 961 18.65 0.74 4.57
C VAL A 961 19.86 0.64 5.52
N ASP A 962 20.23 -0.57 5.94
CA ASP A 962 21.34 -0.82 6.88
C ASP A 962 22.63 -1.28 6.17
N GLY A 963 22.73 -1.07 4.85
CA GLY A 963 23.65 -1.78 3.98
C GLY A 963 25.13 -1.34 4.06
N ALA A 964 26.01 -2.33 3.89
CA ALA A 964 27.46 -2.21 3.79
C ALA A 964 27.99 -1.41 2.56
N ILE A 965 27.12 -1.05 1.60
CA ILE A 965 27.48 -0.39 0.34
C ILE A 965 26.62 0.85 0.06
N ASP A 966 27.24 1.90 -0.50
CA ASP A 966 26.56 3.16 -0.85
C ASP A 966 25.95 3.12 -2.25
N THR A 967 26.57 2.40 -3.20
CA THR A 967 26.04 2.26 -4.57
C THR A 967 26.37 0.90 -5.15
N LEU A 968 25.47 0.40 -6.02
CA LEU A 968 25.67 -0.74 -6.90
C LEU A 968 25.46 -0.27 -8.34
N ARG A 969 26.52 -0.27 -9.16
CA ARG A 969 26.49 0.15 -10.56
C ARG A 969 26.50 -1.08 -11.47
N MET A 970 25.69 -1.05 -12.52
CA MET A 970 25.57 -2.11 -13.51
C MET A 970 25.85 -1.53 -14.88
N ASN A 971 26.73 -2.19 -15.65
CA ASN A 971 27.06 -1.80 -17.01
C ASN A 971 25.98 -2.32 -17.99
N LEU A 972 24.82 -1.66 -18.00
CA LEU A 972 23.68 -2.02 -18.85
C LEU A 972 23.88 -1.50 -20.29
N PRO A 973 23.39 -2.22 -21.32
CA PRO A 973 23.44 -1.75 -22.69
C PRO A 973 22.57 -0.50 -22.89
N ASP A 974 23.15 0.54 -23.49
CA ASP A 974 22.46 1.78 -23.84
C ASP A 974 21.52 1.59 -25.04
N THR A 975 20.38 2.28 -25.03
CA THR A 975 19.48 2.36 -26.19
C THR A 975 20.06 3.31 -27.25
N GLU A 976 20.50 2.77 -28.39
CA GLU A 976 20.91 3.57 -29.56
C GLU A 976 19.68 4.13 -30.30
N VAL A 977 19.56 5.46 -30.33
CA VAL A 977 18.52 6.21 -31.05
C VAL A 977 18.98 6.60 -32.46
N LEU A 978 20.26 6.95 -32.63
CA LEU A 978 20.85 7.30 -33.92
C LEU A 978 21.82 6.23 -34.39
N GLY A 979 21.63 5.71 -35.59
CA GLY A 979 22.52 4.68 -36.19
C GLY A 979 23.84 5.21 -36.74
N PHE A 980 24.21 6.47 -36.49
CA PHE A 980 25.44 7.08 -37.02
C PHE A 980 26.11 8.01 -36.01
N GLY A 981 27.42 8.24 -36.20
CA GLY A 981 28.22 9.10 -35.33
C GLY A 981 28.92 8.36 -34.19
N PRO A 982 29.72 9.09 -33.37
CA PRO A 982 30.36 8.55 -32.17
C PRO A 982 29.33 8.14 -31.10
N THR A 983 29.69 7.19 -30.24
CA THR A 983 28.77 6.55 -29.27
C THR A 983 28.02 7.54 -28.38
N TRP A 984 28.66 8.61 -27.93
CA TRP A 984 28.02 9.67 -27.13
C TRP A 984 26.90 10.44 -27.86
N MET A 985 26.87 10.41 -29.19
CA MET A 985 25.80 11.03 -29.99
C MET A 985 24.62 10.09 -30.22
N ARG A 986 24.80 8.78 -30.02
CA ARG A 986 23.81 7.77 -30.44
C ARG A 986 22.64 7.64 -29.48
N GLY A 987 22.82 7.99 -28.21
CA GLY A 987 21.74 7.94 -27.21
C GLY A 987 20.71 9.07 -27.34
N TRP A 988 19.59 8.90 -26.63
CA TRP A 988 18.53 9.91 -26.56
C TRP A 988 18.97 11.31 -26.06
N PRO A 989 19.93 11.48 -25.11
CA PRO A 989 20.21 12.80 -24.54
C PRO A 989 20.66 13.80 -25.60
N PHE A 990 21.53 13.36 -26.51
CA PHE A 990 22.07 14.23 -27.55
C PHE A 990 20.96 14.79 -28.45
N LEU A 991 20.12 13.91 -29.00
CA LEU A 991 19.02 14.30 -29.90
C LEU A 991 17.99 15.19 -29.18
N TYR A 992 17.59 14.79 -27.96
CA TYR A 992 16.60 15.52 -27.18
C TYR A 992 17.08 16.95 -26.83
N PHE A 993 18.28 17.10 -26.26
CA PHE A 993 18.79 18.41 -25.87
C PHE A 993 19.09 19.31 -27.07
N LEU A 994 19.62 18.78 -28.17
CA LEU A 994 19.87 19.55 -29.39
C LEU A 994 18.58 20.18 -29.92
N LEU A 995 17.51 19.39 -30.02
CA LEU A 995 16.21 19.83 -30.54
C LEU A 995 15.47 20.73 -29.55
N LEU A 996 15.58 20.45 -28.24
CA LEU A 996 15.03 21.29 -27.18
C LEU A 996 15.63 22.71 -27.23
N VAL A 997 16.96 22.81 -27.34
CA VAL A 997 17.68 24.09 -27.45
C VAL A 997 17.31 24.81 -28.74
N ALA A 998 17.34 24.11 -29.88
CA ALA A 998 17.02 24.69 -31.18
C ALA A 998 15.58 25.23 -31.21
N GLY A 999 14.62 24.45 -30.72
CA GLY A 999 13.21 24.82 -30.61
C GLY A 999 13.00 26.01 -29.68
N ALA A 1000 13.63 26.02 -28.50
CA ALA A 1000 13.51 27.11 -27.54
C ALA A 1000 14.08 28.43 -28.09
N VAL A 1001 15.23 28.38 -28.79
CA VAL A 1001 15.84 29.55 -29.44
C VAL A 1001 14.95 30.08 -30.56
N TRP A 1002 14.40 29.19 -31.39
CA TRP A 1002 13.49 29.56 -32.46
C TRP A 1002 12.22 30.23 -31.91
N LEU A 1003 11.60 29.65 -30.89
CA LEU A 1003 10.43 30.21 -30.20
C LEU A 1003 10.75 31.55 -29.53
N LYS A 1004 11.92 31.69 -28.90
CA LYS A 1004 12.38 32.94 -28.30
C LYS A 1004 12.41 34.08 -29.32
N VAL A 1005 13.00 33.83 -30.50
CA VAL A 1005 13.04 34.78 -31.61
C VAL A 1005 11.64 35.06 -32.14
N ARG A 1006 10.83 34.02 -32.36
CA ARG A 1006 9.50 34.13 -32.98
C ARG A 1006 8.46 34.83 -32.10
N TRP A 1007 8.55 34.64 -30.78
CA TRP A 1007 7.64 35.21 -29.79
C TRP A 1007 8.14 36.54 -29.21
N LYS A 1008 9.29 37.05 -29.66
CA LYS A 1008 9.92 38.29 -29.16
C LYS A 1008 10.10 38.29 -27.64
N VAL A 1009 10.41 37.13 -27.08
CA VAL A 1009 10.67 36.94 -25.65
C VAL A 1009 12.12 37.34 -25.40
N ASN A 1010 12.35 38.40 -24.62
CA ASN A 1010 13.66 39.03 -24.45
C ASN A 1010 14.42 38.51 -23.22
#